data_AF-A0A8H6H151-F1
#
_entry.id   AF-A0A8H6H151-F1
#
_cell.length_a   1.000
_cell.length_b   1.000
_cell.length_c   1.000
_cell.angle_alpha   90.00
_cell.angle_beta   90.00
_cell.angle_gamma   90.00
#
_symmetry.space_group_name_H-M   'P 1'
#
loop_
_entity.id
_entity.type
_entity.pdbx_description
1 polymer ?
#
loop_
_entity_poly.entity_id
_entity_poly.type
_entity_poly.pdbx_seq_one_letter_code
_entity_poly.pdbx_strand_id
1 'polypeptide(L)'
;MATLHPTKSTTPLYKGWTLTERDGQVRQWVYQFGYDIQHADKGERRWVCCLCIKQKRPRPKSYAIKGLQNAEGHLYPDHNGIIDPTGKRQKPTKASEKAHQSIATILQLNPKEPKEQDLINTLIKRFDKTVFQQKLVNWIVNSNQSFSIVNDQDLRDIFNYLNPSVEITKANITDVTVRAIAEREFTNNMERVKDALRKSPGQIHIQYDGWKSGNRHALYGITCVFRDSNNRPQKCVLGLPELTERHTGENIAGQIIEIIREYEISDKLGYFTLDNAGNNKTSMGELGLEFGFDWEKRWVRCVGHVVNIVVKQMLYGKNPDAFEKEVFEGLHTAAKEHEVWRRRGSVGKWHNFAVEVSRSDTWTDMLKKVQAVESQLSDDAQLKKHRPVGVVVDNATRWLSQFSMIERALVLRPFYNSFVQRASNEWEKVNLTRAGHIKKGSKLPFFLKEENRMTPDDWHVLGTLYDILLDFQLVVRGLEGDGQGKHQRKVEENEIDPPLSGTSWDLIHAYEFLLETLESAKRAVAKFPDGHHLAVNINLGWLKLNEYYEHLNDSPLIYGAAVLHPAYRWALFDDLWGDDDERQLWITKAKEMVQDLWEREYRDLEVDDPEIELPANKRLKTSRNKFTAWRTKKRGLTTGGISVTEPPIQSPAQSPRSSVGGLDLDEYEQWQRDIEDADASVTDPYEYWHIRRLKYPRLSRMALDLLTVPPMSAECERLFSTTGRMVTKSRNRLDASTIGLCQTLRSWLRAGLIGSLDRILMDE
;
A
#
# COMPACT_ATOMS: atom_id res chain seq x y z
N MET A 1 -16.62 -42.97 -69.89
CA MET A 1 -16.91 -41.97 -70.96
C MET A 1 -18.41 -41.83 -71.08
N ALA A 2 -18.92 -40.60 -70.90
CA ALA A 2 -20.16 -40.04 -71.48
C ALA A 2 -20.67 -38.95 -70.52
N THR A 3 -20.25 -37.74 -70.82
CA THR A 3 -20.76 -36.45 -70.36
C THR A 3 -22.27 -36.36 -70.52
N LEU A 4 -22.98 -36.08 -69.42
CA LEU A 4 -24.21 -35.31 -69.45
C LEU A 4 -23.93 -34.01 -68.69
N HIS A 5 -23.33 -33.05 -69.40
CA HIS A 5 -23.39 -31.65 -68.99
C HIS A 5 -24.83 -31.16 -69.19
N PRO A 6 -25.51 -30.65 -68.15
CA PRO A 6 -26.59 -29.71 -68.39
C PRO A 6 -25.95 -28.45 -68.97
N THR A 7 -26.39 -28.11 -70.17
CA THR A 7 -26.11 -26.89 -70.91
C THR A 7 -26.33 -25.64 -70.06
N LYS A 8 -25.57 -24.58 -70.36
CA LYS A 8 -25.64 -23.23 -69.76
C LYS A 8 -27.09 -22.80 -69.52
N SER A 9 -27.51 -22.91 -68.27
CA SER A 9 -28.77 -22.41 -67.74
C SER A 9 -28.49 -21.96 -66.31
N THR A 10 -28.49 -20.65 -66.07
CA THR A 10 -28.56 -20.06 -64.74
C THR A 10 -29.94 -20.37 -64.16
N THR A 11 -30.16 -21.62 -63.76
CA THR A 11 -31.43 -22.04 -63.17
C THR A 11 -31.45 -21.58 -61.71
N PRO A 12 -32.36 -20.66 -61.32
CA PRO A 12 -32.48 -20.25 -59.93
C PRO A 12 -33.01 -21.43 -59.11
N LEU A 13 -32.25 -21.88 -58.11
CA LEU A 13 -32.70 -22.95 -57.22
C LEU A 13 -33.77 -22.44 -56.26
N TYR A 14 -33.57 -21.24 -55.71
CA TYR A 14 -34.51 -20.48 -54.85
C TYR A 14 -34.18 -18.97 -54.92
N LYS A 15 -35.10 -18.08 -54.51
CA LYS A 15 -35.01 -16.61 -54.65
C LYS A 15 -33.65 -16.07 -54.17
N GLY A 16 -32.86 -15.47 -55.08
CA GLY A 16 -31.58 -14.82 -54.79
C GLY A 16 -30.32 -15.69 -54.90
N TRP A 17 -30.42 -17.00 -55.18
CA TRP A 17 -29.28 -17.92 -55.22
C TRP A 17 -29.10 -18.59 -56.58
N THR A 18 -27.88 -18.55 -57.11
CA THR A 18 -27.50 -19.17 -58.39
C THR A 18 -26.46 -20.26 -58.19
N LEU A 19 -26.56 -21.33 -58.98
CA LEU A 19 -25.50 -22.35 -59.10
C LEU A 19 -24.22 -21.71 -59.64
N THR A 20 -23.09 -21.99 -59.01
CA THR A 20 -21.78 -21.53 -59.49
C THR A 20 -20.97 -22.70 -60.06
N GLU A 21 -20.38 -22.52 -61.25
CA GLU A 21 -19.35 -23.43 -61.76
C GLU A 21 -18.06 -23.24 -60.94
N ARG A 22 -17.52 -24.35 -60.44
CA ARG A 22 -16.25 -24.35 -59.72
C ARG A 22 -15.10 -24.45 -60.70
N ASP A 23 -14.21 -23.48 -60.62
CA ASP A 23 -12.91 -23.53 -61.26
C ASP A 23 -11.94 -24.33 -60.36
N GLY A 24 -11.46 -25.49 -60.83
CA GLY A 24 -10.33 -26.21 -60.21
C GLY A 24 -10.62 -27.34 -59.20
N GLN A 25 -10.33 -28.57 -59.63
CA GLN A 25 -10.04 -29.85 -58.94
C GLN A 25 -10.66 -30.19 -57.56
N VAL A 26 -11.47 -31.25 -57.60
CA VAL A 26 -12.08 -32.03 -56.50
C VAL A 26 -11.09 -32.34 -55.36
N ARG A 27 -11.31 -31.80 -54.16
CA ARG A 27 -10.56 -32.21 -52.95
C ARG A 27 -11.40 -32.59 -51.73
N GLN A 28 -12.73 -32.48 -51.76
CA GLN A 28 -13.59 -32.93 -50.64
C GLN A 28 -14.81 -33.71 -51.13
N TRP A 29 -15.01 -34.91 -50.59
CA TRP A 29 -16.03 -35.88 -51.01
C TRP A 29 -17.47 -35.37 -50.85
N VAL A 30 -17.70 -34.46 -49.90
CA VAL A 30 -19.01 -33.87 -49.57
C VAL A 30 -19.69 -33.21 -50.78
N TYR A 31 -18.89 -32.72 -51.73
CA TYR A 31 -19.40 -32.11 -52.97
C TYR A 31 -19.97 -33.11 -53.98
N GLN A 32 -19.81 -34.41 -53.76
CA GLN A 32 -20.57 -35.43 -54.50
C GLN A 32 -22.07 -35.39 -54.13
N PHE A 33 -22.40 -34.85 -52.95
CA PHE A 33 -23.74 -34.87 -52.37
C PHE A 33 -24.35 -33.46 -52.19
N GLY A 34 -23.75 -32.43 -52.76
CA GLY A 34 -24.34 -31.09 -52.74
C GLY A 34 -23.68 -30.10 -53.68
N TYR A 35 -24.42 -29.03 -53.97
CA TYR A 35 -24.07 -28.01 -54.94
C TYR A 35 -23.49 -26.78 -54.26
N ASP A 36 -22.64 -26.06 -54.99
CA ASP A 36 -22.16 -24.75 -54.60
C ASP A 36 -23.11 -23.69 -55.16
N ILE A 37 -23.62 -22.84 -54.27
CA ILE A 37 -24.53 -21.76 -54.61
C ILE A 37 -23.95 -20.44 -54.11
N GLN A 38 -24.12 -19.39 -54.91
CA GLN A 38 -23.75 -18.03 -54.54
C GLN A 38 -24.98 -17.13 -54.53
N HIS A 39 -25.04 -16.25 -53.53
CA HIS A 39 -26.09 -15.23 -53.46
C HIS A 39 -25.76 -14.10 -54.45
N ALA A 40 -26.73 -13.75 -55.31
CA ALA A 40 -26.55 -12.79 -56.40
C ALA A 40 -26.04 -11.41 -55.91
N ASP A 41 -26.58 -10.90 -54.81
CA ASP A 41 -26.26 -9.53 -54.32
C ASP A 41 -25.11 -9.46 -53.29
N LYS A 42 -24.83 -10.54 -52.55
CA LYS A 42 -23.95 -10.50 -51.36
C LYS A 42 -22.61 -11.22 -51.55
N GLY A 43 -22.43 -11.94 -52.66
CA GLY A 43 -21.26 -12.76 -52.90
C GLY A 43 -21.06 -13.94 -51.92
N GLU A 44 -21.99 -14.15 -50.98
CA GLU A 44 -21.95 -15.24 -50.00
C GLU A 44 -22.08 -16.59 -50.72
N ARG A 45 -21.14 -17.50 -50.46
CA ARG A 45 -21.13 -18.85 -51.05
C ARG A 45 -21.46 -19.91 -50.02
N ARG A 46 -22.36 -20.83 -50.37
CA ARG A 46 -22.83 -21.92 -49.51
C ARG A 46 -22.84 -23.24 -50.26
N TRP A 47 -22.66 -24.32 -49.51
CA TRP A 47 -22.95 -25.67 -49.97
C TRP A 47 -24.40 -26.01 -49.63
N VAL A 48 -25.17 -26.53 -50.59
CA VAL A 48 -26.54 -26.99 -50.38
C VAL A 48 -26.66 -28.48 -50.71
N CYS A 49 -27.32 -29.24 -49.83
CA CYS A 49 -27.45 -30.69 -49.99
C CYS A 49 -28.35 -31.05 -51.20
N CYS A 50 -27.81 -31.76 -52.18
CA CYS A 50 -28.57 -32.16 -53.38
C CYS A 50 -29.61 -33.25 -53.07
N LEU A 51 -29.36 -34.08 -52.05
CA LEU A 51 -30.30 -35.12 -51.60
C LEU A 51 -31.53 -34.51 -50.93
N CYS A 52 -31.37 -33.45 -50.12
CA CYS A 52 -32.49 -32.69 -49.58
C CYS A 52 -33.38 -32.09 -50.69
N ILE A 53 -32.75 -31.60 -51.77
CA ILE A 53 -33.46 -31.04 -52.93
C ILE A 53 -34.23 -32.16 -53.66
N LYS A 54 -33.59 -33.32 -53.90
CA LYS A 54 -34.25 -34.49 -54.53
C LYS A 54 -35.41 -35.03 -53.68
N GLN A 55 -35.31 -34.98 -52.35
CA GLN A 55 -36.37 -35.35 -51.41
C GLN A 55 -37.49 -34.30 -51.29
N LYS A 56 -37.45 -33.21 -52.08
CA LYS A 56 -38.40 -32.08 -52.03
C LYS A 56 -38.60 -31.50 -50.63
N ARG A 57 -37.54 -31.45 -49.81
CA ARG A 57 -37.64 -30.81 -48.48
C ARG A 57 -37.93 -29.30 -48.65
N PRO A 58 -38.90 -28.71 -47.91
CA PRO A 58 -39.31 -27.33 -48.09
C PRO A 58 -38.18 -26.32 -47.81
N ARG A 59 -37.18 -26.70 -47.01
CA ARG A 59 -35.94 -25.96 -46.82
C ARG A 59 -34.75 -26.92 -46.90
N PRO A 60 -34.10 -27.04 -48.06
CA PRO A 60 -32.89 -27.85 -48.19
C PRO A 60 -31.80 -27.30 -47.24
N LYS A 61 -31.13 -28.19 -46.50
CA LYS A 61 -30.06 -27.74 -45.60
C LYS A 61 -28.89 -27.18 -46.42
N SER A 62 -28.44 -25.99 -46.04
CA SER A 62 -27.28 -25.32 -46.61
C SER A 62 -26.31 -24.89 -45.51
N TYR A 63 -25.02 -24.94 -45.80
CA TYR A 63 -23.94 -24.64 -44.87
C TYR A 63 -22.91 -23.72 -45.53
N ALA A 64 -22.20 -22.92 -44.74
CA ALA A 64 -21.10 -22.11 -45.25
C ALA A 64 -19.97 -23.00 -45.79
N ILE A 65 -19.30 -22.55 -46.87
CA ILE A 65 -18.21 -23.31 -47.50
C ILE A 65 -16.97 -23.42 -46.59
N LYS A 66 -16.75 -22.43 -45.72
CA LYS A 66 -15.69 -22.47 -44.71
C LYS A 66 -16.14 -23.40 -43.57
N GLY A 67 -15.56 -24.61 -43.52
CA GLY A 67 -15.82 -25.60 -42.46
C GLY A 67 -17.00 -26.54 -42.74
N LEU A 68 -16.89 -27.41 -43.76
CA LEU A 68 -17.94 -28.36 -44.18
C LEU A 68 -18.21 -29.53 -43.22
N GLN A 69 -17.69 -29.50 -41.98
CA GLN A 69 -17.96 -30.54 -40.97
C GLN A 69 -19.46 -30.64 -40.65
N ASN A 70 -20.19 -29.52 -40.71
CA ASN A 70 -21.64 -29.50 -40.51
C ASN A 70 -22.41 -30.12 -41.69
N ALA A 71 -21.87 -30.02 -42.91
CA ALA A 71 -22.42 -30.70 -44.08
C ALA A 71 -22.20 -32.23 -43.98
N GLU A 72 -21.02 -32.66 -43.52
CA GLU A 72 -20.73 -34.07 -43.22
C GLU A 72 -21.65 -34.62 -42.11
N GLY A 73 -21.79 -33.87 -41.01
CA GLY A 73 -22.66 -34.20 -39.89
C GLY A 73 -24.16 -34.22 -40.24
N HIS A 74 -24.57 -33.63 -41.36
CA HIS A 74 -25.92 -33.71 -41.90
C HIS A 74 -26.15 -34.94 -42.78
N LEU A 75 -25.18 -35.29 -43.64
CA LEU A 75 -25.30 -36.43 -44.55
C LEU A 75 -25.48 -37.76 -43.79
N TYR A 76 -24.88 -37.89 -42.61
CA TYR A 76 -24.99 -39.09 -41.79
C TYR A 76 -26.42 -39.34 -41.23
N PRO A 77 -27.01 -38.45 -40.41
CA PRO A 77 -28.34 -38.67 -39.83
C PRO A 77 -29.50 -38.49 -40.82
N ASP A 78 -29.41 -37.56 -41.76
CA ASP A 78 -30.55 -37.19 -42.62
C ASP A 78 -30.61 -37.98 -43.95
N HIS A 79 -29.51 -38.63 -44.35
CA HIS A 79 -29.39 -39.30 -45.64
C HIS A 79 -28.73 -40.69 -45.51
N ASN A 80 -29.36 -41.59 -44.75
CA ASN A 80 -29.02 -43.02 -44.66
C ASN A 80 -27.56 -43.34 -44.34
N GLY A 81 -26.93 -42.57 -43.45
CA GLY A 81 -25.60 -42.91 -42.94
C GLY A 81 -24.46 -42.70 -43.94
N ILE A 82 -24.61 -41.78 -44.90
CA ILE A 82 -23.52 -41.43 -45.83
C ILE A 82 -22.31 -40.90 -45.03
N ILE A 83 -21.17 -41.57 -45.18
CA ILE A 83 -19.90 -41.27 -44.50
C ILE A 83 -18.77 -41.05 -45.51
N ASP A 84 -17.67 -40.49 -45.03
CA ASP A 84 -16.45 -40.29 -45.81
C ASP A 84 -15.91 -41.63 -46.36
N PRO A 85 -15.81 -41.79 -47.69
CA PRO A 85 -15.33 -43.02 -48.32
C PRO A 85 -13.84 -43.30 -48.07
N THR A 86 -13.07 -42.34 -47.55
CA THR A 86 -11.64 -42.49 -47.27
C THR A 86 -11.33 -43.10 -45.89
N GLY A 87 -12.34 -43.27 -45.03
CA GLY A 87 -12.20 -43.92 -43.71
C GLY A 87 -11.35 -43.15 -42.68
N LYS A 88 -10.86 -41.95 -42.99
CA LYS A 88 -9.97 -41.16 -42.10
C LYS A 88 -10.69 -40.37 -41.00
N ARG A 89 -12.03 -40.32 -40.98
CA ARG A 89 -12.82 -39.63 -39.95
C ARG A 89 -13.79 -40.58 -39.25
N GLN A 90 -13.79 -40.56 -37.91
CA GLN A 90 -14.63 -41.41 -37.07
C GLN A 90 -16.10 -40.96 -37.06
N LYS A 91 -17.02 -41.89 -36.76
CA LYS A 91 -18.48 -41.65 -36.71
C LYS A 91 -18.82 -40.44 -35.81
N PRO A 92 -19.75 -39.55 -36.20
CA PRO A 92 -20.26 -38.53 -35.28
C PRO A 92 -20.99 -39.22 -34.13
N THR A 93 -20.39 -39.24 -32.94
CA THR A 93 -21.07 -39.62 -31.71
C THR A 93 -22.13 -38.56 -31.41
N LYS A 94 -23.37 -38.97 -31.15
CA LYS A 94 -24.37 -38.07 -30.55
C LYS A 94 -23.75 -37.53 -29.27
N ALA A 95 -23.53 -36.22 -29.20
CA ALA A 95 -23.15 -35.58 -27.97
C ALA A 95 -24.19 -35.96 -26.92
N SER A 96 -23.76 -36.65 -25.87
CA SER A 96 -24.53 -36.77 -24.64
C SER A 96 -24.75 -35.34 -24.15
N GLU A 97 -25.98 -34.84 -24.31
CA GLU A 97 -26.44 -33.66 -23.61
C GLU A 97 -26.33 -33.97 -22.12
N LYS A 98 -25.24 -33.54 -21.48
CA LYS A 98 -25.31 -33.27 -20.05
C LYS A 98 -26.41 -32.22 -19.91
N ALA A 99 -27.57 -32.64 -19.42
CA ALA A 99 -28.70 -31.78 -19.13
C ALA A 99 -28.20 -30.68 -18.18
N HIS A 100 -27.96 -29.48 -18.70
CA HIS A 100 -27.81 -28.31 -17.85
C HIS A 100 -29.17 -28.12 -17.18
N GLN A 101 -29.24 -28.38 -15.87
CA GLN A 101 -30.46 -28.15 -15.10
C GLN A 101 -30.81 -26.67 -15.20
N SER A 102 -32.03 -26.35 -15.65
CA SER A 102 -32.48 -24.97 -15.74
C SER A 102 -32.70 -24.39 -14.34
N ILE A 103 -32.65 -23.05 -14.17
CA ILE A 103 -32.96 -22.37 -12.90
C ILE A 103 -34.32 -22.83 -12.36
N ALA A 104 -35.28 -23.08 -13.25
CA ALA A 104 -36.59 -23.62 -12.92
C ALA A 104 -36.50 -25.03 -12.29
N THR A 105 -35.64 -25.90 -12.84
CA THR A 105 -35.41 -27.25 -12.31
C THR A 105 -34.74 -27.23 -10.94
N ILE A 106 -33.81 -26.30 -10.71
CA ILE A 106 -33.02 -26.25 -9.47
C ILE A 106 -33.81 -25.63 -8.32
N LEU A 107 -34.60 -24.59 -8.61
CA LEU A 107 -35.46 -23.93 -7.62
C LEU A 107 -36.86 -24.55 -7.53
N GLN A 108 -37.10 -25.66 -8.23
CA GLN A 108 -38.39 -26.35 -8.31
C GLN A 108 -39.55 -25.44 -8.75
N LEU A 109 -39.25 -24.45 -9.60
CA LEU A 109 -40.23 -23.53 -10.17
C LEU A 109 -40.82 -24.12 -11.45
N ASN A 110 -42.11 -23.91 -11.66
CA ASN A 110 -42.89 -24.34 -12.81
C ASN A 110 -42.91 -23.23 -13.89
N PRO A 111 -42.20 -23.42 -15.02
CA PRO A 111 -42.18 -22.44 -16.11
C PRO A 111 -43.54 -22.17 -16.77
N LYS A 112 -44.52 -23.06 -16.53
CA LYS A 112 -45.87 -22.93 -17.09
C LYS A 112 -46.77 -22.01 -16.26
N GLU A 113 -46.36 -21.68 -15.03
CA GLU A 113 -47.13 -20.80 -14.16
C GLU A 113 -46.62 -19.35 -14.29
N PRO A 114 -47.46 -18.37 -14.68
CA PRO A 114 -47.00 -17.03 -15.02
C PRO A 114 -46.18 -16.33 -13.91
N LYS A 115 -46.59 -16.49 -12.64
CA LYS A 115 -45.90 -15.89 -11.50
C LYS A 115 -44.51 -16.48 -11.26
N GLU A 116 -44.38 -17.80 -11.42
CA GLU A 116 -43.10 -18.50 -11.24
C GLU A 116 -42.18 -18.28 -12.45
N GLN A 117 -42.74 -18.17 -13.66
CA GLN A 117 -42.01 -17.76 -14.85
C GLN A 117 -41.48 -16.32 -14.73
N ASP A 118 -42.26 -15.40 -14.15
CA ASP A 118 -41.79 -14.04 -13.85
C ASP A 118 -40.69 -14.02 -12.80
N LEU A 119 -40.77 -14.88 -11.77
CA LEU A 119 -39.70 -15.06 -10.80
C LEU A 119 -38.42 -15.62 -11.45
N ILE A 120 -38.53 -16.64 -12.31
CA ILE A 120 -37.42 -17.20 -13.09
C ILE A 120 -36.78 -16.10 -13.96
N ASN A 121 -37.60 -15.34 -14.69
CA ASN A 121 -37.13 -14.24 -15.53
C ASN A 121 -36.43 -13.14 -14.71
N THR A 122 -36.95 -12.83 -13.52
CA THR A 122 -36.35 -11.85 -12.60
C THR A 122 -35.01 -12.34 -12.06
N LEU A 123 -34.91 -13.61 -11.68
CA LEU A 123 -33.66 -14.22 -11.21
C LEU A 123 -32.59 -14.29 -12.31
N ILE A 124 -32.98 -14.58 -13.55
CA ILE A 124 -32.10 -14.52 -14.73
C ILE A 124 -31.62 -13.08 -14.96
N LYS A 125 -32.53 -12.10 -14.92
CA LYS A 125 -32.20 -10.68 -15.11
C LYS A 125 -31.26 -10.13 -14.03
N ARG A 126 -31.33 -10.64 -12.81
CA ARG A 126 -30.49 -10.20 -11.69
C ARG A 126 -29.05 -10.70 -11.75
N PHE A 127 -28.75 -11.69 -12.59
CA PHE A 127 -27.39 -12.23 -12.71
C PHE A 127 -26.73 -11.76 -14.02
N ASP A 128 -25.74 -10.89 -13.89
CA ASP A 128 -24.84 -10.52 -14.99
C ASP A 128 -23.50 -11.24 -14.83
N LYS A 129 -23.15 -12.04 -15.85
CA LYS A 129 -21.90 -12.80 -15.91
C LYS A 129 -20.65 -11.90 -15.81
N THR A 130 -20.64 -10.78 -16.50
CA THR A 130 -19.51 -9.84 -16.54
C THR A 130 -19.34 -9.19 -15.18
N VAL A 131 -20.44 -8.76 -14.56
CA VAL A 131 -20.42 -8.16 -13.21
C VAL A 131 -19.97 -9.18 -12.16
N PHE A 132 -20.43 -10.43 -12.25
CA PHE A 132 -19.96 -11.50 -11.37
C PHE A 132 -18.44 -11.71 -11.51
N GLN A 133 -17.93 -11.83 -12.74
CA GLN A 133 -16.51 -12.03 -13.01
C GLN A 133 -15.67 -10.84 -12.53
N GLN A 134 -16.14 -9.62 -12.75
CA GLN A 134 -15.47 -8.40 -12.30
C GLN A 134 -15.43 -8.32 -10.76
N LYS A 135 -16.54 -8.63 -10.08
CA LYS A 135 -16.58 -8.69 -8.60
C LYS A 135 -15.62 -9.73 -8.04
N LEU A 136 -15.56 -10.91 -8.67
CA LEU A 136 -14.65 -11.98 -8.28
C LEU A 136 -13.18 -11.54 -8.43
N VAL A 137 -12.81 -10.94 -9.56
CA VAL A 137 -11.46 -10.42 -9.79
C VAL A 137 -11.12 -9.27 -8.85
N ASN A 138 -12.05 -8.34 -8.60
CA ASN A 138 -11.86 -7.25 -7.63
C ASN A 138 -11.62 -7.80 -6.22
N TRP A 139 -12.32 -8.86 -5.81
CA TRP A 139 -12.05 -9.52 -4.53
C TRP A 139 -10.66 -10.17 -4.47
N ILE A 140 -10.27 -10.87 -5.54
CA ILE A 140 -8.94 -11.51 -5.65
C ILE A 140 -7.83 -10.46 -5.54
N VAL A 141 -7.93 -9.39 -6.32
CA VAL A 141 -6.96 -8.29 -6.35
C VAL A 141 -6.93 -7.54 -5.02
N ASN A 142 -8.08 -7.13 -4.48
CA ASN A 142 -8.14 -6.36 -3.23
C ASN A 142 -7.60 -7.13 -2.01
N SER A 143 -7.85 -8.44 -1.99
CA SER A 143 -7.46 -9.34 -0.89
C SER A 143 -6.13 -10.05 -1.13
N ASN A 144 -5.44 -9.79 -2.26
CA ASN A 144 -4.23 -10.48 -2.69
C ASN A 144 -4.38 -12.02 -2.69
N GLN A 145 -5.52 -12.56 -3.12
CA GLN A 145 -5.69 -14.01 -3.25
C GLN A 145 -4.87 -14.58 -4.40
N SER A 146 -4.59 -15.89 -4.35
CA SER A 146 -3.99 -16.60 -5.50
C SER A 146 -4.96 -16.60 -6.67
N PHE A 147 -4.48 -16.41 -7.91
CA PHE A 147 -5.34 -16.52 -9.08
C PHE A 147 -5.89 -17.94 -9.26
N SER A 148 -5.17 -18.95 -8.78
CA SER A 148 -5.62 -20.34 -8.79
C SER A 148 -6.84 -20.60 -7.90
N ILE A 149 -7.21 -19.67 -7.00
CA ILE A 149 -8.34 -19.86 -6.08
C ILE A 149 -9.66 -20.05 -6.84
N VAL A 150 -9.79 -19.51 -8.04
CA VAL A 150 -10.98 -19.68 -8.90
C VAL A 150 -11.13 -21.11 -9.44
N ASN A 151 -10.08 -21.93 -9.31
CA ASN A 151 -10.09 -23.34 -9.67
C ASN A 151 -10.45 -24.24 -8.48
N ASP A 152 -10.60 -23.69 -7.28
CA ASP A 152 -11.03 -24.43 -6.10
C ASP A 152 -12.47 -24.95 -6.28
N GLN A 153 -12.67 -26.24 -6.02
CA GLN A 153 -13.96 -26.89 -6.28
C GLN A 153 -15.00 -26.49 -5.24
N ASP A 154 -14.63 -26.38 -3.96
CA ASP A 154 -15.55 -25.98 -2.90
C ASP A 154 -16.05 -24.55 -3.12
N LEU A 155 -15.18 -23.64 -3.57
CA LEU A 155 -15.57 -22.28 -3.92
C LEU A 155 -16.57 -22.23 -5.09
N ARG A 156 -16.36 -23.06 -6.12
CA ARG A 156 -17.29 -23.17 -7.25
C ARG A 156 -18.63 -23.74 -6.82
N ASP A 157 -18.63 -24.74 -5.94
CA ASP A 157 -19.83 -25.34 -5.39
C ASP A 157 -20.61 -24.32 -4.54
N ILE A 158 -19.92 -23.47 -3.77
CA ILE A 158 -20.54 -22.33 -3.06
C ILE A 158 -21.19 -21.36 -4.05
N PHE A 159 -20.52 -20.96 -5.13
CA PHE A 159 -21.12 -20.05 -6.12
C PHE A 159 -22.34 -20.65 -6.80
N ASN A 160 -22.28 -21.94 -7.16
CA ASN A 160 -23.40 -22.66 -7.78
C ASN A 160 -24.57 -22.84 -6.80
N TYR A 161 -24.29 -23.07 -5.51
CA TYR A 161 -25.30 -23.11 -4.46
C TYR A 161 -26.01 -21.77 -4.28
N LEU A 162 -25.25 -20.66 -4.28
CA LEU A 162 -25.81 -19.31 -4.15
C LEU A 162 -26.59 -18.86 -5.39
N ASN A 163 -26.11 -19.19 -6.58
CA ASN A 163 -26.82 -18.89 -7.83
C ASN A 163 -26.45 -19.89 -8.95
N PRO A 164 -27.36 -20.78 -9.34
CA PRO A 164 -27.11 -21.76 -10.40
C PRO A 164 -26.83 -21.15 -11.78
N SER A 165 -27.18 -19.87 -11.98
CA SER A 165 -26.87 -19.14 -13.20
C SER A 165 -25.36 -19.09 -13.47
N VAL A 166 -24.52 -19.21 -12.45
CA VAL A 166 -23.06 -19.24 -12.59
C VAL A 166 -22.61 -20.40 -13.48
N GLU A 167 -23.11 -21.62 -13.22
CA GLU A 167 -22.79 -22.79 -14.04
C GLU A 167 -23.48 -22.73 -15.40
N ILE A 168 -24.76 -22.37 -15.42
CA ILE A 168 -25.58 -22.31 -16.65
C ILE A 168 -24.97 -21.34 -17.68
N THR A 169 -24.52 -20.16 -17.24
CA THR A 169 -23.90 -19.15 -18.10
C THR A 169 -22.38 -19.34 -18.29
N LYS A 170 -21.81 -20.39 -17.67
CA LYS A 170 -20.37 -20.64 -17.63
C LYS A 170 -19.60 -19.39 -17.15
N ALA A 171 -20.05 -18.81 -16.04
CA ALA A 171 -19.46 -17.61 -15.45
C ALA A 171 -18.19 -17.90 -14.67
N ASN A 172 -17.96 -19.15 -14.25
CA ASN A 172 -16.69 -19.58 -13.65
C ASN A 172 -15.50 -19.28 -14.58
N ILE A 173 -14.42 -18.75 -14.01
CA ILE A 173 -13.21 -18.33 -14.73
C ILE A 173 -12.00 -19.18 -14.35
N THR A 174 -10.96 -19.09 -15.16
CA THR A 174 -9.64 -19.69 -14.90
C THR A 174 -8.67 -18.62 -14.39
N ASP A 175 -7.53 -19.04 -13.84
CA ASP A 175 -6.43 -18.18 -13.41
C ASP A 175 -5.88 -17.30 -14.55
N VAL A 176 -5.80 -17.83 -15.78
CA VAL A 176 -5.44 -17.05 -16.97
C VAL A 176 -6.48 -15.95 -17.26
N THR A 177 -7.76 -16.29 -17.08
CA THR A 177 -8.86 -15.33 -17.31
C THR A 177 -8.88 -14.26 -16.22
N VAL A 178 -8.54 -14.59 -14.97
CA VAL A 178 -8.38 -13.62 -13.88
C VAL A 178 -7.33 -12.57 -14.26
N ARG A 179 -6.16 -13.01 -14.74
CA ARG A 179 -5.10 -12.10 -15.20
C ARG A 179 -5.58 -11.21 -16.34
N ALA A 180 -6.19 -11.79 -17.37
CA ALA A 180 -6.67 -11.02 -18.53
C ALA A 180 -7.76 -10.00 -18.15
N ILE A 181 -8.65 -10.34 -17.22
CA ILE A 181 -9.65 -9.40 -16.71
C ILE A 181 -8.95 -8.30 -15.91
N ALA A 182 -8.00 -8.63 -15.02
CA ALA A 182 -7.25 -7.62 -14.29
C ALA A 182 -6.51 -6.67 -15.25
N GLU A 183 -5.81 -7.18 -16.26
CA GLU A 183 -5.17 -6.36 -17.30
C GLU A 183 -6.15 -5.40 -17.98
N ARG A 184 -7.33 -5.91 -18.37
CA ARG A 184 -8.38 -5.09 -18.96
C ARG A 184 -8.93 -4.04 -17.99
N GLU A 185 -9.17 -4.40 -16.73
CA GLU A 185 -9.64 -3.45 -15.72
C GLU A 185 -8.62 -2.35 -15.47
N PHE A 186 -7.32 -2.67 -15.51
CA PHE A 186 -6.26 -1.66 -15.39
C PHE A 186 -6.33 -0.66 -16.54
N THR A 187 -6.36 -1.14 -17.78
CA THR A 187 -6.45 -0.27 -18.97
C THR A 187 -7.75 0.55 -18.98
N ASN A 188 -8.89 -0.08 -18.68
CA ASN A 188 -10.19 0.59 -18.71
C ASN A 188 -10.32 1.69 -17.64
N ASN A 189 -9.67 1.53 -16.50
CA ASN A 189 -9.74 2.49 -15.41
C ASN A 189 -8.60 3.52 -15.43
N MET A 190 -7.60 3.37 -16.30
CA MET A 190 -6.46 4.30 -16.40
C MET A 190 -6.95 5.73 -16.64
N GLU A 191 -7.80 5.95 -17.65
CA GLU A 191 -8.34 7.28 -17.96
C GLU A 191 -9.15 7.88 -16.80
N ARG A 192 -9.87 7.05 -16.04
CA ARG A 192 -10.62 7.50 -14.86
C ARG A 192 -9.68 7.99 -13.74
N VAL A 193 -8.53 7.35 -13.57
CA VAL A 193 -7.52 7.78 -12.59
C VAL A 193 -6.79 9.02 -13.08
N LYS A 194 -6.41 9.10 -14.35
CA LYS A 194 -5.86 10.32 -14.97
C LYS A 194 -6.80 11.50 -14.79
N ASP A 195 -8.09 11.32 -15.08
CA ASP A 195 -9.10 12.36 -14.88
C ASP A 195 -9.21 12.82 -13.42
N ALA A 196 -9.10 11.89 -12.47
CA ALA A 196 -9.13 12.23 -11.05
C ALA A 196 -7.90 13.05 -10.63
N LEU A 197 -6.71 12.70 -11.13
CA LEU A 197 -5.47 13.44 -10.89
C LEU A 197 -5.50 14.81 -11.58
N ARG A 198 -5.93 14.87 -12.85
CA ARG A 198 -6.08 16.11 -13.62
C ARG A 198 -7.10 17.06 -12.98
N LYS A 199 -8.17 16.54 -12.37
CA LYS A 199 -9.17 17.33 -11.62
C LYS A 199 -8.77 17.64 -10.19
N SER A 200 -7.62 17.12 -9.71
CA SER A 200 -7.12 17.51 -8.39
C SER A 200 -7.01 19.03 -8.35
N PRO A 201 -7.59 19.71 -7.34
CA PRO A 201 -7.44 21.14 -7.23
C PRO A 201 -5.94 21.41 -7.17
N GLY A 202 -5.21 20.76 -6.24
CA GLY A 202 -3.83 20.96 -5.81
C GLY A 202 -2.68 20.49 -6.70
N GLN A 203 -1.47 20.66 -6.16
CA GLN A 203 -0.28 19.93 -6.59
C GLN A 203 -0.42 18.42 -6.24
N ILE A 204 0.34 17.59 -6.97
CA ILE A 204 0.46 16.15 -6.78
C ILE A 204 1.86 15.86 -6.26
N HIS A 205 1.94 15.33 -5.04
CA HIS A 205 3.20 15.00 -4.39
C HIS A 205 3.53 13.52 -4.63
N ILE A 206 4.80 13.22 -4.90
CA ILE A 206 5.24 11.89 -5.30
C ILE A 206 6.10 11.27 -4.20
N GLN A 207 5.97 9.97 -4.03
CA GLN A 207 6.87 9.17 -3.21
C GLN A 207 7.30 7.97 -4.04
N TYR A 208 8.59 7.63 -3.99
CA TYR A 208 9.05 6.39 -4.57
C TYR A 208 10.16 5.76 -3.74
N ASP A 209 10.20 4.45 -3.78
CA ASP A 209 11.18 3.65 -3.05
C ASP A 209 11.44 2.33 -3.79
N GLY A 210 12.59 1.72 -3.53
CA GLY A 210 13.03 0.47 -4.15
C GLY A 210 12.89 -0.73 -3.21
N TRP A 211 12.28 -1.81 -3.68
CA TRP A 211 12.14 -3.05 -2.93
C TRP A 211 12.50 -4.29 -3.73
N LYS A 212 13.29 -5.16 -3.13
CA LYS A 212 13.59 -6.48 -3.72
C LYS A 212 12.59 -7.51 -3.22
N SER A 213 11.82 -8.06 -4.16
CA SER A 213 10.79 -9.05 -3.90
C SER A 213 11.35 -10.43 -3.54
N GLY A 214 10.50 -11.26 -2.90
CA GLY A 214 10.87 -12.63 -2.51
C GLY A 214 11.20 -13.54 -3.70
N ASN A 215 10.68 -13.26 -4.89
CA ASN A 215 11.03 -13.91 -6.15
C ASN A 215 12.13 -13.17 -6.94
N ARG A 216 12.85 -12.25 -6.28
CA ARG A 216 14.08 -11.56 -6.73
C ARG A 216 13.90 -10.47 -7.80
N HIS A 217 12.68 -10.05 -8.13
CA HIS A 217 12.47 -8.81 -8.89
C HIS A 217 12.81 -7.58 -8.06
N ALA A 218 13.48 -6.61 -8.68
CA ALA A 218 13.73 -5.30 -8.10
C ALA A 218 12.62 -4.34 -8.53
N LEU A 219 11.68 -4.08 -7.63
CA LEU A 219 10.48 -3.29 -7.93
C LEU A 219 10.60 -1.89 -7.32
N TYR A 220 10.22 -0.86 -8.06
CA TYR A 220 10.14 0.51 -7.56
C TYR A 220 8.70 0.92 -7.34
N GLY A 221 8.29 1.11 -6.10
CA GLY A 221 6.93 1.50 -5.77
C GLY A 221 6.76 3.00 -5.89
N ILE A 222 5.91 3.46 -6.80
CA ILE A 222 5.69 4.87 -7.08
C ILE A 222 4.27 5.22 -6.69
N THR A 223 4.13 6.09 -5.70
CA THR A 223 2.85 6.54 -5.16
C THR A 223 2.72 8.04 -5.28
N CYS A 224 1.49 8.51 -5.31
CA CYS A 224 1.19 9.92 -5.23
C CYS A 224 0.22 10.22 -4.09
N VAL A 225 0.33 11.43 -3.56
CA VAL A 225 -0.59 12.04 -2.60
C VAL A 225 -1.08 13.34 -3.21
N PHE A 226 -2.39 13.52 -3.25
CA PHE A 226 -3.06 14.64 -3.92
C PHE A 226 -4.37 14.96 -3.20
N ARG A 227 -5.04 16.06 -3.57
CA ARG A 227 -6.37 16.39 -3.03
C ARG A 227 -7.46 15.98 -4.00
N ASP A 228 -8.57 15.44 -3.49
CA ASP A 228 -9.76 15.23 -4.32
C ASP A 228 -10.59 16.51 -4.51
N SER A 229 -11.68 16.43 -5.27
CA SER A 229 -12.61 17.55 -5.49
C SER A 229 -13.26 18.07 -4.20
N ASN A 230 -13.28 17.28 -3.14
CA ASN A 230 -13.78 17.68 -1.81
C ASN A 230 -12.66 18.25 -0.93
N ASN A 231 -11.49 18.55 -1.52
CA ASN A 231 -10.28 18.99 -0.81
C ASN A 231 -9.78 18.00 0.26
N ARG A 232 -10.12 16.72 0.14
CA ARG A 232 -9.61 15.70 1.07
C ARG A 232 -8.32 15.12 0.51
N PRO A 233 -7.29 14.92 1.35
CA PRO A 233 -6.11 14.20 0.92
C PRO A 233 -6.47 12.78 0.49
N GLN A 234 -5.99 12.40 -0.68
CA GLN A 234 -6.10 11.08 -1.28
C GLN A 234 -4.71 10.60 -1.65
N LYS A 235 -4.60 9.29 -1.85
CA LYS A 235 -3.36 8.66 -2.25
C LYS A 235 -3.64 7.47 -3.15
N CYS A 236 -2.77 7.25 -4.11
CA CYS A 236 -2.81 6.04 -4.91
C CYS A 236 -1.42 5.64 -5.42
N VAL A 237 -1.29 4.38 -5.81
CA VAL A 237 -0.11 3.86 -6.50
C VAL A 237 -0.25 4.24 -7.98
N LEU A 238 0.80 4.83 -8.54
CA LEU A 238 0.92 5.09 -9.98
C LEU A 238 1.56 3.90 -10.70
N GLY A 239 2.52 3.24 -10.05
CA GLY A 239 3.19 2.11 -10.66
C GLY A 239 4.05 1.33 -9.68
N LEU A 240 4.43 0.15 -10.13
CA LEU A 240 5.42 -0.69 -9.48
C LEU A 240 6.35 -1.32 -10.54
N PRO A 241 7.05 -0.50 -11.37
CA PRO A 241 7.93 -0.99 -12.43
C PRO A 241 9.08 -1.84 -11.86
N GLU A 242 9.57 -2.76 -12.70
CA GLU A 242 10.79 -3.52 -12.41
C GLU A 242 12.00 -2.81 -13.00
N LEU A 243 12.99 -2.56 -12.15
CA LEU A 243 14.29 -2.06 -12.58
C LEU A 243 15.23 -3.25 -12.80
N THR A 244 15.40 -3.65 -14.06
CA THR A 244 16.25 -4.79 -14.44
C THR A 244 17.72 -4.42 -14.60
N GLU A 245 18.01 -3.14 -14.79
CA GLU A 245 19.35 -2.60 -14.96
C GLU A 245 20.03 -2.26 -13.62
N ARG A 246 21.20 -1.59 -13.68
CA ARG A 246 21.83 -1.04 -12.49
C ARG A 246 20.91 0.00 -11.85
N HIS A 247 20.82 -0.04 -10.52
CA HIS A 247 20.03 0.89 -9.72
C HIS A 247 20.77 2.24 -9.57
N THR A 248 21.11 2.89 -10.69
CA THR A 248 21.66 4.24 -10.67
C THR A 248 20.54 5.28 -10.59
N GLY A 249 20.85 6.50 -10.16
CA GLY A 249 19.82 7.55 -10.03
C GLY A 249 19.17 7.92 -11.36
N GLU A 250 19.91 7.88 -12.46
CA GLU A 250 19.46 8.17 -13.81
C GLU A 250 18.43 7.13 -14.29
N ASN A 251 18.72 5.85 -14.04
CA ASN A 251 17.82 4.76 -14.38
C ASN A 251 16.52 4.80 -13.57
N ILE A 252 16.62 5.18 -12.28
CA ILE A 252 15.44 5.42 -11.44
C ILE A 252 14.63 6.59 -12.02
N ALA A 253 15.27 7.72 -12.31
CA ALA A 253 14.62 8.90 -12.86
C ALA A 253 13.89 8.59 -14.19
N GLY A 254 14.51 7.83 -15.09
CA GLY A 254 13.89 7.43 -16.36
C GLY A 254 12.54 6.73 -16.16
N GLN A 255 12.45 5.80 -15.20
CA GLN A 255 11.19 5.12 -14.87
C GLN A 255 10.15 6.06 -14.24
N ILE A 256 10.59 6.99 -13.39
CA ILE A 256 9.68 8.00 -12.81
C ILE A 256 9.15 8.95 -13.88
N ILE A 257 9.99 9.40 -14.80
CA ILE A 257 9.63 10.30 -15.91
C ILE A 257 8.60 9.64 -16.83
N GLU A 258 8.81 8.37 -17.18
CA GLU A 258 7.86 7.60 -18.01
C GLU A 258 6.47 7.57 -17.37
N ILE A 259 6.39 7.28 -16.07
CA ILE A 259 5.12 7.23 -15.33
C ILE A 259 4.49 8.63 -15.20
N ILE A 260 5.25 9.67 -14.89
CA ILE A 260 4.71 11.03 -14.81
C ILE A 260 4.09 11.46 -16.15
N ARG A 261 4.76 11.14 -17.27
CA ARG A 261 4.24 11.40 -18.62
C ARG A 261 3.03 10.54 -18.96
N GLU A 262 3.04 9.25 -18.59
CA GLU A 262 1.93 8.33 -18.82
C GLU A 262 0.64 8.84 -18.16
N TYR A 263 0.73 9.34 -16.92
CA TYR A 263 -0.41 9.88 -16.18
C TYR A 263 -0.76 11.34 -16.51
N GLU A 264 0.04 12.02 -17.34
CA GLU A 264 -0.17 13.41 -17.76
C GLU A 264 -0.26 14.39 -16.57
N ILE A 265 0.66 14.26 -15.60
CA ILE A 265 0.67 15.06 -14.36
C ILE A 265 1.87 16.02 -14.24
N SER A 266 2.63 16.20 -15.31
CA SER A 266 3.88 16.99 -15.31
C SER A 266 3.70 18.44 -14.86
N ASP A 267 2.57 19.06 -15.18
CA ASP A 267 2.20 20.44 -14.84
C ASP A 267 1.70 20.62 -13.40
N LYS A 268 1.42 19.50 -12.71
CA LYS A 268 0.89 19.51 -11.34
C LYS A 268 1.87 18.98 -10.31
N LEU A 269 3.12 18.75 -10.66
CA LEU A 269 4.12 18.20 -9.75
C LEU A 269 4.35 19.12 -8.54
N GLY A 270 4.29 18.54 -7.35
CA GLY A 270 4.59 19.21 -6.09
C GLY A 270 5.94 18.80 -5.52
N TYR A 271 5.90 18.02 -4.44
CA TYR A 271 7.07 17.66 -3.64
C TYR A 271 7.34 16.16 -3.71
N PHE A 272 8.60 15.77 -3.52
CA PHE A 272 9.04 14.37 -3.61
C PHE A 272 9.55 13.89 -2.26
N THR A 273 8.86 12.91 -1.64
CA THR A 273 9.25 12.36 -0.33
C THR A 273 9.99 11.05 -0.49
N LEU A 274 11.30 11.05 -0.23
CA LEU A 274 12.20 9.94 -0.54
C LEU A 274 13.14 9.64 0.64
N ASP A 275 13.75 8.47 0.63
CA ASP A 275 14.84 8.18 1.58
C ASP A 275 16.09 9.05 1.29
N ASN A 276 17.09 8.96 2.16
CA ASN A 276 18.32 9.74 2.04
C ASN A 276 19.42 9.03 1.23
N ALA A 277 19.08 8.06 0.38
CA ALA A 277 20.07 7.36 -0.44
C ALA A 277 20.70 8.29 -1.49
N GLY A 278 22.00 8.10 -1.77
CA GLY A 278 22.73 8.91 -2.75
C GLY A 278 22.13 8.85 -4.16
N ASN A 279 21.55 7.71 -4.55
CA ASN A 279 20.90 7.55 -5.85
C ASN A 279 19.67 8.45 -6.01
N ASN A 280 18.96 8.75 -4.92
CA ASN A 280 17.79 9.64 -4.94
C ASN A 280 18.19 11.09 -5.16
N LYS A 281 19.40 11.51 -4.72
CA LYS A 281 19.96 12.83 -5.06
C LYS A 281 20.13 12.97 -6.56
N THR A 282 20.79 12.02 -7.22
CA THR A 282 20.96 12.01 -8.68
C THR A 282 19.62 11.95 -9.39
N SER A 283 18.70 11.07 -8.93
CA SER A 283 17.37 10.94 -9.51
C SER A 283 16.56 12.24 -9.46
N MET A 284 16.58 12.95 -8.33
CA MET A 284 15.92 14.25 -8.18
C MET A 284 16.55 15.33 -9.08
N GLY A 285 17.87 15.31 -9.27
CA GLY A 285 18.55 16.20 -10.22
C GLY A 285 18.06 16.03 -11.65
N GLU A 286 17.94 14.79 -12.12
CA GLU A 286 17.40 14.49 -13.47
C GLU A 286 15.93 14.90 -13.61
N LEU A 287 15.10 14.66 -12.58
CA LEU A 287 13.71 15.09 -12.57
C LEU A 287 13.57 16.62 -12.61
N GLY A 288 14.40 17.33 -11.84
CA GLY A 288 14.41 18.80 -11.85
C GLY A 288 14.82 19.38 -13.19
N LEU A 289 15.78 18.76 -13.88
CA LEU A 289 16.19 19.15 -15.24
C LEU A 289 15.08 18.90 -16.27
N GLU A 290 14.41 17.75 -16.19
CA GLU A 290 13.35 17.37 -17.14
C GLU A 290 12.09 18.23 -16.99
N PHE A 291 11.67 18.52 -15.75
CA PHE A 291 10.41 19.23 -15.47
C PHE A 291 10.59 20.70 -15.10
N GLY A 292 11.82 21.21 -15.02
CA GLY A 292 12.12 22.62 -14.83
C GLY A 292 11.90 23.17 -13.43
N PHE A 293 12.13 22.36 -12.38
CA PHE A 293 12.02 22.80 -10.98
C PHE A 293 13.35 22.68 -10.22
N ASP A 294 13.48 23.47 -9.15
CA ASP A 294 14.59 23.36 -8.21
C ASP A 294 14.43 22.12 -7.33
N TRP A 295 15.20 21.08 -7.63
CA TRP A 295 15.07 19.78 -6.98
C TRP A 295 15.45 19.80 -5.51
N GLU A 296 16.36 20.68 -5.07
CA GLU A 296 16.75 20.79 -3.66
C GLU A 296 15.59 21.30 -2.82
N LYS A 297 14.88 22.31 -3.33
CA LYS A 297 13.68 22.86 -2.67
C LYS A 297 12.50 21.90 -2.66
N ARG A 298 12.39 20.98 -3.62
CA ARG A 298 11.25 20.04 -3.77
C ARG A 298 11.49 18.66 -3.13
N TRP A 299 12.71 18.35 -2.72
CA TRP A 299 13.03 17.09 -2.07
C TRP A 299 12.73 17.12 -0.56
N VAL A 300 11.88 16.18 -0.12
CA VAL A 300 11.54 15.96 1.29
C VAL A 300 12.24 14.69 1.77
N ARG A 301 13.07 14.83 2.78
CA ARG A 301 13.74 13.71 3.43
C ARG A 301 12.75 12.93 4.29
N CYS A 302 12.59 11.64 4.01
CA CYS A 302 11.69 10.77 4.78
C CYS A 302 12.15 10.68 6.24
N VAL A 303 11.36 11.22 7.17
CA VAL A 303 11.71 11.24 8.61
C VAL A 303 11.77 9.84 9.20
N GLY A 304 11.00 8.87 8.68
CA GLY A 304 11.11 7.46 9.11
C GLY A 304 12.50 6.87 8.84
N HIS A 305 13.09 7.21 7.69
CA HIS A 305 14.46 6.82 7.36
C HIS A 305 15.49 7.57 8.21
N VAL A 306 15.30 8.87 8.45
CA VAL A 306 16.14 9.65 9.37
C VAL A 306 16.15 9.03 10.77
N VAL A 307 14.98 8.76 11.34
CA VAL A 307 14.83 8.11 12.66
C VAL A 307 15.54 6.76 12.68
N ASN A 308 15.38 5.94 11.64
CA ASN A 308 16.08 4.65 11.56
C ASN A 308 17.60 4.82 11.60
N ILE A 309 18.16 5.80 10.89
CA ILE A 309 19.60 6.10 10.91
C ILE A 309 20.06 6.55 12.31
N VAL A 310 19.34 7.50 12.90
CA VAL A 310 19.63 8.04 14.25
C VAL A 310 19.61 6.94 15.30
N VAL A 311 18.56 6.12 15.31
CA VAL A 311 18.43 5.03 16.28
C VAL A 311 19.50 3.97 16.06
N LYS A 312 19.80 3.59 14.82
CA LYS A 312 20.91 2.65 14.55
C LYS A 312 22.24 3.17 15.06
N GLN A 313 22.51 4.46 14.87
CA GLN A 313 23.74 5.09 15.37
C GLN A 313 23.80 5.10 16.90
N MET A 314 22.65 5.27 17.57
CA MET A 314 22.54 5.13 19.03
C MET A 314 22.71 3.67 19.50
N LEU A 315 22.14 2.69 18.80
CA LEU A 315 22.22 1.28 19.20
C LEU A 315 23.59 0.66 18.94
N TYR A 316 24.20 0.96 17.80
CA TYR A 316 25.43 0.28 17.37
C TYR A 316 26.70 1.14 17.49
N GLY A 317 26.56 2.44 17.78
CA GLY A 317 27.68 3.37 17.92
C GLY A 317 28.24 3.83 16.57
N LYS A 318 29.56 4.03 16.50
CA LYS A 318 30.23 4.51 15.27
C LYS A 318 30.15 3.46 14.16
N ASN A 319 29.63 3.89 13.00
CA ASN A 319 29.52 3.13 11.75
C ASN A 319 28.58 1.90 11.78
N PRO A 320 27.25 2.10 11.89
CA PRO A 320 26.24 1.03 11.86
C PRO A 320 26.28 0.15 10.61
N ASP A 321 26.56 0.72 9.45
CA ASP A 321 26.54 -0.01 8.17
C ASP A 321 27.64 -1.07 8.09
N ALA A 322 28.82 -0.77 8.66
CA ALA A 322 29.91 -1.73 8.75
C ALA A 322 29.53 -2.93 9.63
N PHE A 323 28.79 -2.69 10.72
CA PHE A 323 28.28 -3.75 11.58
C PHE A 323 27.25 -4.62 10.85
N GLU A 324 26.30 -4.01 10.14
CA GLU A 324 25.31 -4.76 9.37
C GLU A 324 25.99 -5.65 8.32
N LYS A 325 26.97 -5.14 7.58
CA LYS A 325 27.76 -5.95 6.64
C LYS A 325 28.48 -7.10 7.32
N GLU A 326 29.14 -6.87 8.46
CA GLU A 326 29.82 -7.92 9.22
C GLU A 326 28.84 -9.03 9.67
N VAL A 327 27.62 -8.66 10.09
CA VAL A 327 26.60 -9.62 10.51
C VAL A 327 25.96 -10.37 9.34
N PHE A 328 25.70 -9.71 8.20
CA PHE A 328 24.96 -10.31 7.07
C PHE A 328 25.84 -10.97 6.01
N GLU A 329 27.04 -10.45 5.76
CA GLU A 329 27.98 -10.98 4.75
C GLU A 329 29.03 -11.92 5.37
N GLY A 330 29.12 -11.95 6.70
CA GLY A 330 30.04 -12.80 7.42
C GLY A 330 29.72 -14.29 7.26
N LEU A 331 30.60 -15.04 6.59
CA LEU A 331 30.73 -16.50 6.77
C LEU A 331 31.30 -16.78 8.18
N HIS A 332 30.54 -16.47 9.21
CA HIS A 332 30.99 -16.57 10.59
C HIS A 332 30.53 -17.87 11.23
N THR A 333 31.38 -18.43 12.08
CA THR A 333 30.95 -19.48 13.00
C THR A 333 30.01 -18.85 14.03
N ALA A 334 29.05 -19.61 14.55
CA ALA A 334 28.11 -19.11 15.57
C ALA A 334 28.84 -18.41 16.75
N ALA A 335 30.01 -18.92 17.15
CA ALA A 335 30.82 -18.31 18.21
C ALA A 335 31.28 -16.87 17.89
N LYS A 336 31.65 -16.61 16.63
CA LYS A 336 32.09 -15.29 16.18
C LYS A 336 30.91 -14.33 16.05
N GLU A 337 29.77 -14.79 15.56
CA GLU A 337 28.52 -13.99 15.56
C GLU A 337 28.13 -13.58 16.98
N HIS A 338 28.14 -14.53 17.91
CA HIS A 338 27.86 -14.27 19.33
C HIS A 338 28.81 -13.21 19.92
N GLU A 339 30.10 -13.28 19.60
CA GLU A 339 31.09 -12.31 20.09
C GLU A 339 30.86 -10.91 19.51
N VAL A 340 30.58 -10.82 18.21
CA VAL A 340 30.28 -9.56 17.51
C VAL A 340 29.06 -8.87 18.13
N TRP A 341 27.99 -9.61 18.39
CA TRP A 341 26.81 -9.07 19.08
C TRP A 341 27.09 -8.69 20.53
N ARG A 342 27.81 -9.53 21.29
CA ARG A 342 28.13 -9.24 22.70
C ARG A 342 28.89 -7.92 22.87
N ARG A 343 29.79 -7.58 21.93
CA ARG A 343 30.54 -6.31 21.93
C ARG A 343 29.64 -5.08 21.78
N ARG A 344 28.38 -5.22 21.34
CA ARG A 344 27.38 -4.14 21.27
C ARG A 344 26.65 -3.89 22.59
N GLY A 345 27.09 -4.53 23.68
CA GLY A 345 26.57 -4.29 25.03
C GLY A 345 25.27 -5.04 25.32
N SER A 346 24.42 -4.46 26.17
CA SER A 346 23.24 -5.11 26.73
C SER A 346 22.22 -5.56 25.69
N VAL A 347 22.01 -4.77 24.63
CA VAL A 347 21.13 -5.13 23.51
C VAL A 347 21.66 -6.37 22.78
N GLY A 348 22.97 -6.44 22.54
CA GLY A 348 23.59 -7.58 21.87
C GLY A 348 23.67 -8.84 22.73
N LYS A 349 23.83 -8.71 24.06
CA LYS A 349 23.68 -9.85 24.99
C LYS A 349 22.27 -10.45 24.90
N TRP A 350 21.24 -9.58 24.89
CA TRP A 350 19.86 -10.04 24.78
C TRP A 350 19.53 -10.61 23.40
N HIS A 351 20.03 -10.02 22.31
CA HIS A 351 19.94 -10.58 20.95
C HIS A 351 20.42 -12.04 20.94
N ASN A 352 21.62 -12.28 21.45
CA ASN A 352 22.21 -13.61 21.52
C ASN A 352 21.34 -14.59 22.31
N PHE A 353 20.80 -14.17 23.46
CA PHE A 353 19.87 -14.96 24.25
C PHE A 353 18.60 -15.30 23.46
N ALA A 354 17.97 -14.30 22.84
CA ALA A 354 16.74 -14.47 22.05
C ALA A 354 16.97 -15.42 20.86
N VAL A 355 18.07 -15.27 20.12
CA VAL A 355 18.42 -16.14 19.00
C VAL A 355 18.64 -17.59 19.46
N GLU A 356 19.41 -17.81 20.53
CA GLU A 356 19.72 -19.16 21.00
C GLU A 356 18.49 -19.89 21.58
N VAL A 357 17.66 -19.17 22.35
CA VAL A 357 16.41 -19.72 22.90
C VAL A 357 15.40 -19.99 21.79
N SER A 358 15.24 -19.07 20.83
CA SER A 358 14.27 -19.23 19.72
C SER A 358 14.59 -20.42 18.80
N ARG A 359 15.87 -20.81 18.70
CA ARG A 359 16.34 -21.96 17.90
C ARG A 359 16.20 -23.31 18.60
N SER A 360 15.83 -23.34 19.88
CA SER A 360 15.70 -24.58 20.66
C SER A 360 14.28 -24.72 21.23
N ASP A 361 13.56 -25.74 20.77
CA ASP A 361 12.24 -26.08 21.32
C ASP A 361 12.31 -26.37 22.82
N THR A 362 13.39 -27.00 23.27
CA THR A 362 13.64 -27.30 24.69
C THR A 362 13.72 -26.03 25.52
N TRP A 363 14.52 -25.03 25.09
CA TRP A 363 14.66 -23.78 25.83
C TRP A 363 13.42 -22.90 25.73
N THR A 364 12.76 -22.88 24.56
CA THR A 364 11.50 -22.16 24.37
C THR A 364 10.39 -22.71 25.28
N ASP A 365 10.23 -24.02 25.37
CA ASP A 365 9.26 -24.67 26.24
C ASP A 365 9.61 -24.46 27.73
N MET A 366 10.89 -24.58 28.09
CA MET A 366 11.36 -24.31 29.45
C MET A 366 11.07 -22.87 29.89
N LEU A 367 11.34 -21.88 29.02
CA LEU A 367 11.06 -20.47 29.30
C LEU A 367 9.57 -20.24 29.56
N LYS A 368 8.68 -20.88 28.80
CA LYS A 368 7.23 -20.80 29.01
C LYS A 368 6.78 -21.48 30.31
N LYS A 369 7.38 -22.63 30.65
CA LYS A 369 7.10 -23.33 31.91
C LYS A 369 7.54 -22.54 33.14
N VAL A 370 8.70 -21.90 33.09
CA VAL A 370 9.18 -21.00 34.16
C VAL A 370 8.18 -19.88 34.36
N GLN A 371 7.77 -19.19 33.30
CA GLN A 371 6.75 -18.14 33.36
C GLN A 371 5.45 -18.63 34.00
N ALA A 372 4.93 -19.78 33.57
CA ALA A 372 3.68 -20.32 34.11
C ALA A 372 3.76 -20.61 35.61
N VAL A 373 4.85 -21.24 36.07
CA VAL A 373 5.06 -21.58 37.49
C VAL A 373 5.23 -20.31 38.33
N GLU A 374 6.11 -19.41 37.94
CA GLU A 374 6.39 -18.18 38.69
C GLU A 374 5.16 -17.25 38.73
N SER A 375 4.39 -17.18 37.63
CA SER A 375 3.17 -16.37 37.58
C SER A 375 2.06 -16.91 38.50
N GLN A 376 1.98 -18.24 38.66
CA GLN A 376 1.02 -18.87 39.58
C GLN A 376 1.41 -18.69 41.05
N LEU A 377 2.71 -18.67 41.34
CA LEU A 377 3.26 -18.57 42.70
C LEU A 377 3.48 -17.14 43.17
N SER A 378 3.58 -16.17 42.26
CA SER A 378 3.82 -14.76 42.58
C SER A 378 2.60 -14.13 43.25
N ASP A 379 2.80 -13.27 44.24
CA ASP A 379 1.74 -12.47 44.87
C ASP A 379 1.40 -11.17 44.10
N ASP A 380 2.23 -10.79 43.12
CA ASP A 380 2.00 -9.61 42.28
C ASP A 380 0.82 -9.83 41.33
N ALA A 381 -0.19 -8.95 41.41
CA ALA A 381 -1.39 -8.99 40.59
C ALA A 381 -1.10 -8.89 39.08
N GLN A 382 -0.04 -8.20 38.66
CA GLN A 382 0.36 -8.10 37.26
C GLN A 382 0.98 -9.41 36.78
N LEU A 383 1.85 -10.02 37.58
CA LEU A 383 2.46 -11.32 37.27
C LEU A 383 1.43 -12.45 37.28
N LYS A 384 0.43 -12.44 38.17
CA LYS A 384 -0.69 -13.41 38.15
C LYS A 384 -1.50 -13.40 36.86
N LYS A 385 -1.60 -12.24 36.19
CA LYS A 385 -2.32 -12.08 34.91
C LYS A 385 -1.44 -12.36 33.69
N HIS A 386 -0.13 -12.51 33.89
CA HIS A 386 0.83 -12.76 32.81
C HIS A 386 0.54 -14.07 32.09
N ARG A 387 0.61 -14.04 30.76
CA ARG A 387 0.49 -15.25 29.93
C ARG A 387 1.87 -15.60 29.39
N PRO A 388 2.29 -16.88 29.42
CA PRO A 388 3.60 -17.28 28.92
C PRO A 388 3.83 -16.83 27.47
N VAL A 389 4.91 -16.09 27.25
CA VAL A 389 5.31 -15.58 25.93
C VAL A 389 6.70 -16.09 25.53
N GLY A 390 6.94 -16.18 24.22
CA GLY A 390 8.27 -16.50 23.69
C GLY A 390 9.20 -15.27 23.62
N VAL A 391 10.45 -15.49 23.26
CA VAL A 391 11.37 -14.41 22.88
C VAL A 391 10.96 -13.80 21.54
N VAL A 392 11.34 -12.55 21.31
CA VAL A 392 11.23 -11.87 20.01
C VAL A 392 12.64 -11.68 19.50
N VAL A 393 12.90 -12.10 18.26
CA VAL A 393 14.19 -11.94 17.59
C VAL A 393 14.09 -10.73 16.67
N ASP A 394 15.04 -9.81 16.81
CA ASP A 394 15.17 -8.62 15.99
C ASP A 394 15.70 -8.93 14.58
N ASN A 395 15.58 -7.94 13.71
CA ASN A 395 16.26 -7.85 12.43
C ASN A 395 17.17 -6.62 12.49
N ALA A 396 18.49 -6.84 12.39
CA ALA A 396 19.50 -5.79 12.52
C ALA A 396 19.24 -4.56 11.62
N THR A 397 18.58 -4.75 10.46
CA THR A 397 18.28 -3.69 9.49
C THR A 397 17.19 -2.71 9.90
N ARG A 398 16.32 -3.02 10.88
CA ARG A 398 15.17 -2.18 11.26
C ARG A 398 15.05 -1.99 12.76
N TRP A 399 15.18 -0.75 13.20
CA TRP A 399 15.16 -0.40 14.63
C TRP A 399 13.86 -0.79 15.36
N LEU A 400 12.70 -0.77 14.69
CA LEU A 400 11.43 -1.20 15.29
C LEU A 400 11.46 -2.65 15.78
N SER A 401 12.20 -3.53 15.11
CA SER A 401 12.35 -4.91 15.55
C SER A 401 13.25 -5.03 16.79
N GLN A 402 14.26 -4.16 16.93
CA GLN A 402 15.06 -4.03 18.15
C GLN A 402 14.20 -3.52 19.30
N PHE A 403 13.38 -2.50 19.05
CA PHE A 403 12.44 -1.99 20.04
C PHE A 403 11.49 -3.08 20.55
N SER A 404 10.85 -3.85 19.65
CA SER A 404 10.00 -4.98 20.05
C SER A 404 10.75 -6.08 20.81
N MET A 405 12.03 -6.31 20.48
CA MET A 405 12.87 -7.25 21.22
C MET A 405 13.15 -6.75 22.64
N ILE A 406 13.49 -5.47 22.81
CA ILE A 406 13.76 -4.84 24.11
C ILE A 406 12.49 -4.82 24.96
N GLU A 407 11.35 -4.43 24.38
CA GLU A 407 10.05 -4.50 25.04
C GLU A 407 9.77 -5.92 25.56
N ARG A 408 9.99 -6.94 24.71
CA ARG A 408 9.87 -8.34 25.13
C ARG A 408 10.87 -8.73 26.21
N ALA A 409 12.09 -8.17 26.18
CA ALA A 409 13.09 -8.41 27.21
C ALA A 409 12.62 -7.96 28.58
N LEU A 410 12.06 -6.75 28.66
CA LEU A 410 11.57 -6.18 29.91
C LEU A 410 10.38 -6.96 30.47
N VAL A 411 9.49 -7.47 29.60
CA VAL A 411 8.41 -8.40 30.00
C VAL A 411 8.96 -9.72 30.56
N LEU A 412 10.07 -10.23 30.01
CA LEU A 412 10.68 -11.49 30.44
C LEU A 412 11.65 -11.34 31.62
N ARG A 413 12.04 -10.11 31.99
CA ARG A 413 12.98 -9.81 33.09
C ARG A 413 12.67 -10.53 34.41
N PRO A 414 11.41 -10.57 34.90
CA PRO A 414 11.09 -11.24 36.18
C PRO A 414 11.41 -12.73 36.18
N PHE A 415 11.39 -13.37 35.01
CA PHE A 415 11.53 -14.82 34.85
C PHE A 415 12.94 -15.25 34.46
N TYR A 416 13.81 -14.30 34.07
CA TYR A 416 15.12 -14.59 33.50
C TYR A 416 16.03 -15.37 34.44
N ASN A 417 16.16 -14.94 35.70
CA ASN A 417 17.05 -15.60 36.66
C ASN A 417 16.61 -17.04 36.96
N SER A 418 15.30 -17.26 37.19
CA SER A 418 14.73 -18.61 37.38
C SER A 418 14.95 -19.48 36.13
N PHE A 419 14.81 -18.91 34.93
CA PHE A 419 15.10 -19.61 33.69
C PHE A 419 16.56 -20.03 33.60
N VAL A 420 17.51 -19.11 33.82
CA VAL A 420 18.96 -19.40 33.75
C VAL A 420 19.34 -20.49 34.75
N GLN A 421 18.80 -20.42 35.97
CA GLN A 421 19.05 -21.44 37.00
C GLN A 421 18.53 -22.82 36.59
N ARG A 422 17.26 -22.92 36.13
CA ARG A 422 16.68 -24.20 35.69
C ARG A 422 17.38 -24.74 34.45
N ALA A 423 17.77 -23.87 33.51
CA ALA A 423 18.51 -24.24 32.32
C ALA A 423 19.91 -24.77 32.65
N SER A 424 20.62 -24.17 33.62
CA SER A 424 21.92 -24.68 34.10
C SER A 424 21.76 -26.08 34.69
N ASN A 425 20.80 -26.27 35.59
CA ASN A 425 20.55 -27.56 36.25
C ASN A 425 20.20 -28.67 35.24
N GLU A 426 19.33 -28.39 34.27
CA GLU A 426 18.97 -29.39 33.25
C GLU A 426 20.12 -29.67 32.29
N TRP A 427 20.92 -28.66 31.93
CA TRP A 427 22.11 -28.88 31.11
C TRP A 427 23.14 -29.75 31.84
N GLU A 428 23.40 -29.45 33.11
CA GLU A 428 24.32 -30.21 33.97
C GLU A 428 23.88 -31.66 34.13
N LYS A 429 22.59 -31.90 34.40
CA LYS A 429 21.99 -33.24 34.53
C LYS A 429 22.20 -34.10 33.28
N VAL A 430 22.12 -33.51 32.09
CA VAL A 430 22.28 -34.22 30.81
C VAL A 430 23.75 -34.38 30.42
N ASN A 431 24.60 -33.39 30.74
CA ASN A 431 25.95 -33.28 30.18
C ASN A 431 27.10 -33.54 31.16
N LEU A 432 26.84 -33.71 32.46
CA LEU A 432 27.84 -34.14 33.42
C LEU A 432 27.87 -35.66 33.57
N THR A 433 29.06 -36.19 33.82
CA THR A 433 29.28 -37.57 34.26
C THR A 433 28.97 -37.71 35.75
N ARG A 434 28.85 -38.95 36.25
CA ARG A 434 28.66 -39.20 37.70
C ARG A 434 29.80 -38.64 38.57
N ALA A 435 30.97 -38.37 37.97
CA ALA A 435 32.13 -37.75 38.63
C ALA A 435 32.19 -36.22 38.46
N GLY A 436 31.18 -35.58 37.86
CA GLY A 436 31.14 -34.12 37.68
C GLY A 436 31.92 -33.58 36.47
N HIS A 437 32.52 -34.44 35.65
CA HIS A 437 33.19 -34.00 34.41
C HIS A 437 32.20 -33.85 33.25
N ILE A 438 32.40 -32.82 32.42
CA ILE A 438 31.62 -32.58 31.20
C ILE A 438 31.86 -33.73 30.20
N LYS A 439 30.78 -34.31 29.67
CA LYS A 439 30.83 -35.37 28.65
C LYS A 439 31.54 -34.87 27.39
N LYS A 440 32.39 -35.73 26.79
CA LYS A 440 33.17 -35.41 25.59
C LYS A 440 32.24 -35.00 24.44
N GLY A 441 32.41 -33.77 23.93
CA GLY A 441 31.60 -33.21 22.84
C GLY A 441 30.44 -32.30 23.27
N SER A 442 30.10 -32.26 24.57
CA SER A 442 29.08 -31.37 25.11
C SER A 442 29.57 -29.92 25.14
N LYS A 443 28.81 -28.99 24.56
CA LYS A 443 29.08 -27.55 24.58
C LYS A 443 28.07 -26.84 25.47
N LEU A 444 28.56 -25.96 26.33
CA LEU A 444 27.71 -25.10 27.16
C LEU A 444 27.03 -24.07 26.25
N PRO A 445 25.69 -23.93 26.30
CA PRO A 445 24.96 -22.85 25.65
C PRO A 445 25.60 -21.50 25.94
N PHE A 446 25.66 -20.62 24.94
CA PHE A 446 26.35 -19.34 25.09
C PHE A 446 25.68 -18.49 26.17
N PHE A 447 24.34 -18.49 26.24
CA PHE A 447 23.61 -17.74 27.26
C PHE A 447 23.88 -18.17 28.72
N LEU A 448 24.43 -19.38 28.95
CA LEU A 448 24.78 -19.85 30.30
C LEU A 448 26.18 -19.41 30.75
N LYS A 449 27.05 -19.01 29.83
CA LYS A 449 28.39 -18.49 30.16
C LYS A 449 28.27 -17.15 30.87
N GLU A 450 29.08 -16.93 31.91
CA GLU A 450 28.97 -15.76 32.77
C GLU A 450 29.05 -14.44 32.00
N GLU A 451 29.92 -14.36 31.00
CA GLU A 451 30.11 -13.15 30.20
C GLU A 451 28.92 -12.81 29.27
N ASN A 452 27.95 -13.73 29.10
CA ASN A 452 26.72 -13.51 28.33
C ASN A 452 25.49 -13.29 29.21
N ARG A 453 25.62 -13.41 30.54
CA ARG A 453 24.49 -13.22 31.45
C ARG A 453 24.11 -11.74 31.54
N MET A 454 22.82 -11.48 31.67
CA MET A 454 22.29 -10.15 31.91
C MET A 454 22.53 -9.75 33.36
N THR A 455 23.27 -8.67 33.56
CA THR A 455 23.51 -8.06 34.87
C THR A 455 22.37 -7.10 35.26
N PRO A 456 22.25 -6.69 36.53
CA PRO A 456 21.31 -5.64 36.92
C PRO A 456 21.47 -4.34 36.12
N ASP A 457 22.71 -3.97 35.80
CA ASP A 457 23.01 -2.77 35.01
C ASP A 457 22.57 -2.94 33.55
N ASP A 458 22.74 -4.13 32.96
CA ASP A 458 22.24 -4.42 31.62
C ASP A 458 20.71 -4.22 31.52
N TRP A 459 19.96 -4.63 32.55
CA TRP A 459 18.51 -4.41 32.60
C TRP A 459 18.13 -2.94 32.71
N HIS A 460 18.92 -2.15 33.43
CA HIS A 460 18.71 -0.71 33.54
C HIS A 460 18.99 0.01 32.23
N VAL A 461 20.06 -0.39 31.52
CA VAL A 461 20.37 0.08 30.16
C VAL A 461 19.23 -0.25 29.19
N LEU A 462 18.71 -1.47 29.21
CA LEU A 462 17.57 -1.85 28.38
C LEU A 462 16.31 -1.05 28.70
N GLY A 463 16.04 -0.76 29.98
CA GLY A 463 14.92 0.10 30.39
C GLY A 463 15.07 1.53 29.87
N THR A 464 16.25 2.12 30.04
CA THR A 464 16.52 3.48 29.54
C THR A 464 16.41 3.56 28.01
N LEU A 465 16.94 2.56 27.30
CA LEU A 465 16.80 2.47 25.85
C LEU A 465 15.35 2.30 25.43
N TYR A 466 14.56 1.50 26.15
CA TYR A 466 13.13 1.36 25.88
C TYR A 466 12.41 2.71 25.96
N ASP A 467 12.62 3.49 27.02
CA ASP A 467 11.96 4.78 27.20
C ASP A 467 12.31 5.76 26.07
N ILE A 468 13.60 5.83 25.68
CA ILE A 468 14.04 6.66 24.55
C ILE A 468 13.37 6.18 23.26
N LEU A 469 13.46 4.88 22.96
CA LEU A 469 12.93 4.34 21.70
C LEU A 469 11.40 4.42 21.61
N LEU A 470 10.70 4.41 22.74
CA LEU A 470 9.26 4.66 22.81
C LEU A 470 8.94 6.07 22.31
N ASP A 471 9.69 7.10 22.75
CA ASP A 471 9.51 8.47 22.28
C ASP A 471 9.72 8.59 20.75
N PHE A 472 10.76 7.93 20.20
CA PHE A 472 10.96 7.83 18.76
C PHE A 472 9.78 7.14 18.05
N GLN A 473 9.20 6.10 18.66
CA GLN A 473 8.08 5.38 18.07
C GLN A 473 6.81 6.23 18.06
N LEU A 474 6.57 7.01 19.12
CA LEU A 474 5.44 7.94 19.19
C LEU A 474 5.50 8.97 18.06
N VAL A 475 6.70 9.52 17.78
CA VAL A 475 6.93 10.45 16.66
C VAL A 475 6.69 9.78 15.32
N VAL A 476 7.30 8.60 15.07
CA VAL A 476 7.14 7.88 13.80
C VAL A 476 5.66 7.54 13.56
N ARG A 477 4.92 7.12 14.59
CA ARG A 477 3.48 6.85 14.48
C ARG A 477 2.66 8.11 14.22
N GLY A 478 3.03 9.24 14.82
CA GLY A 478 2.41 10.52 14.55
C GLY A 478 2.60 10.99 13.10
N LEU A 479 3.80 10.78 12.54
CA LEU A 479 4.18 11.31 11.24
C LEU A 479 4.01 10.33 10.06
N GLU A 480 3.95 9.01 10.30
CA GLU A 480 3.82 8.02 9.21
C GLU A 480 2.53 8.23 8.43
N GLY A 481 1.46 8.56 9.17
CA GLY A 481 0.09 8.81 8.76
C GLY A 481 -0.52 7.92 7.69
N ASP A 482 -1.82 8.00 7.48
CA ASP A 482 -2.44 7.36 6.31
C ASP A 482 -3.04 8.35 5.31
N GLY A 483 -2.88 9.66 5.55
CA GLY A 483 -3.48 10.70 4.73
C GLY A 483 -5.01 10.66 4.68
N GLN A 484 -5.67 9.73 5.36
CA GLN A 484 -7.12 9.53 5.28
C GLN A 484 -7.84 9.86 6.61
N GLY A 485 -7.13 10.49 7.55
CA GLY A 485 -7.73 11.14 8.72
C GLY A 485 -8.69 10.24 9.49
N LYS A 486 -8.27 9.04 9.90
CA LYS A 486 -9.13 8.16 10.70
C LYS A 486 -8.98 8.44 12.19
N HIS A 487 -10.11 8.78 12.83
CA HIS A 487 -10.25 8.84 14.28
C HIS A 487 -10.06 7.48 14.93
N GLN A 488 -9.34 7.44 16.05
CA GLN A 488 -9.55 6.42 17.06
C GLN A 488 -9.39 6.96 18.49
N ARG A 489 -9.67 6.05 19.43
CA ARG A 489 -10.11 6.09 20.83
C ARG A 489 -9.32 7.04 21.76
N LYS A 490 -9.85 7.27 22.98
CA LYS A 490 -9.02 7.78 24.10
C LYS A 490 -7.93 6.74 24.37
N VAL A 491 -6.67 7.18 24.29
CA VAL A 491 -5.46 6.37 24.52
C VAL A 491 -4.76 6.90 25.78
N GLU A 492 -4.13 6.01 26.56
CA GLU A 492 -3.35 6.36 27.75
C GLU A 492 -1.97 6.94 27.38
N GLU A 493 -1.29 7.61 28.32
CA GLU A 493 -0.09 8.45 28.07
C GLU A 493 1.08 7.74 27.37
N ASN A 494 1.23 6.43 27.60
CA ASN A 494 2.31 5.59 27.08
C ASN A 494 1.86 4.58 26.01
N GLU A 495 0.61 4.66 25.56
CA GLU A 495 0.05 3.71 24.59
C GLU A 495 0.20 4.25 23.16
N ILE A 496 0.56 3.36 22.22
CA ILE A 496 0.90 3.72 20.84
C ILE A 496 -0.39 3.99 20.06
N ASP A 497 -0.60 5.24 19.64
CA ASP A 497 -1.76 5.62 18.84
C ASP A 497 -1.76 5.03 17.43
N PRO A 498 -2.95 4.84 16.83
CA PRO A 498 -3.05 4.70 15.39
C PRO A 498 -2.61 6.00 14.69
N PRO A 499 -2.08 5.89 13.46
CA PRO A 499 -1.46 7.02 12.78
C PRO A 499 -2.39 8.23 12.67
N LEU A 500 -1.89 9.41 13.08
CA LEU A 500 -2.48 10.70 12.75
C LEU A 500 -2.43 10.91 11.22
N SER A 501 -2.97 11.98 10.66
CA SER A 501 -3.01 12.16 9.20
C SER A 501 -1.63 12.23 8.50
N GLY A 502 -0.49 12.20 9.22
CA GLY A 502 0.87 12.25 8.65
C GLY A 502 1.14 13.63 8.10
N THR A 503 1.58 14.54 8.97
CA THR A 503 1.42 15.97 8.75
C THR A 503 2.78 16.68 8.71
N SER A 504 3.08 17.38 7.61
CA SER A 504 4.35 18.07 7.40
C SER A 504 4.63 19.15 8.46
N TRP A 505 3.59 19.83 8.94
CA TRP A 505 3.70 20.94 9.89
C TRP A 505 4.15 20.53 11.30
N ASP A 506 4.07 19.24 11.66
CA ASP A 506 4.53 18.74 12.96
C ASP A 506 5.99 18.25 12.94
N LEU A 507 6.67 18.37 11.80
CA LEU A 507 8.04 17.85 11.65
C LEU A 507 9.03 18.60 12.56
N ILE A 508 8.92 19.93 12.66
CA ILE A 508 9.78 20.73 13.56
C ILE A 508 9.58 20.29 15.01
N HIS A 509 8.33 20.15 15.47
CA HIS A 509 8.02 19.64 16.81
C HIS A 509 8.60 18.26 17.06
N ALA A 510 8.61 17.37 16.06
CA ALA A 510 9.19 16.06 16.18
C ALA A 510 10.71 16.10 16.41
N TYR A 511 11.45 16.96 15.69
CA TYR A 511 12.89 17.13 15.93
C TYR A 511 13.16 17.68 17.34
N GLU A 512 12.47 18.75 17.73
CA GLU A 512 12.63 19.38 19.05
C GLU A 512 12.34 18.39 20.19
N PHE A 513 11.23 17.67 20.11
CA PHE A 513 10.85 16.67 21.12
C PHE A 513 11.89 15.56 21.26
N LEU A 514 12.43 15.07 20.14
CA LEU A 514 13.43 14.00 20.15
C LEU A 514 14.79 14.51 20.64
N LEU A 515 15.19 15.73 20.30
CA LEU A 515 16.42 16.34 20.80
C LEU A 515 16.34 16.56 22.32
N GLU A 516 15.24 17.12 22.83
CA GLU A 516 15.00 17.30 24.27
C GLU A 516 15.00 15.95 25.01
N THR A 517 14.41 14.92 24.40
CA THR A 517 14.41 13.54 24.91
C THR A 517 15.83 12.99 25.04
N LEU A 518 16.65 13.13 24.00
CA LEU A 518 18.03 12.65 24.00
C LEU A 518 18.91 13.43 25.00
N GLU A 519 18.71 14.73 25.15
CA GLU A 519 19.40 15.53 26.15
C GLU A 519 19.04 15.13 27.58
N SER A 520 17.75 14.94 27.85
CA SER A 520 17.25 14.47 29.13
C SER A 520 17.78 13.08 29.45
N ALA A 521 17.79 12.18 28.47
CA ALA A 521 18.35 10.84 28.60
C ALA A 521 19.86 10.87 28.87
N LYS A 522 20.62 11.73 28.18
CA LYS A 522 22.06 11.91 28.42
C LYS A 522 22.34 12.36 29.86
N ARG A 523 21.56 13.31 30.40
CA ARG A 523 21.69 13.78 31.80
C ARG A 523 21.31 12.69 32.80
N ALA A 524 20.31 11.87 32.49
CA ALA A 524 19.92 10.74 33.34
C ALA A 524 21.03 9.68 33.38
N VAL A 525 21.56 9.32 32.21
CA VAL A 525 22.59 8.28 32.06
C VAL A 525 23.93 8.67 32.68
N ALA A 526 24.27 9.96 32.71
CA ALA A 526 25.48 10.46 33.35
C ALA A 526 25.56 10.19 34.86
N LYS A 527 24.44 9.85 35.51
CA LYS A 527 24.39 9.55 36.95
C LYS A 527 24.78 8.09 37.27
N PHE A 528 24.97 7.24 36.28
CA PHE A 528 25.25 5.82 36.47
C PHE A 528 26.75 5.52 36.39
N PRO A 529 27.30 4.62 37.25
CA PRO A 529 28.71 4.25 37.25
C PRO A 529 29.22 3.76 35.89
N ASP A 530 28.40 2.98 35.17
CA ASP A 530 28.72 2.38 33.86
C ASP A 530 27.95 3.02 32.69
N GLY A 531 27.35 4.20 32.90
CA GLY A 531 26.53 4.89 31.89
C GLY A 531 27.32 5.50 30.73
N HIS A 532 28.65 5.58 30.83
CA HIS A 532 29.48 6.34 29.88
C HIS A 532 29.32 5.87 28.42
N HIS A 533 29.27 4.55 28.18
CA HIS A 533 29.09 4.03 26.82
C HIS A 533 27.73 4.41 26.23
N LEU A 534 26.66 4.30 27.02
CA LEU A 534 25.32 4.69 26.60
C LEU A 534 25.22 6.21 26.38
N ALA A 535 25.85 7.02 27.22
CA ALA A 535 25.88 8.47 27.05
C ALA A 535 26.59 8.90 25.75
N VAL A 536 27.70 8.25 25.40
CA VAL A 536 28.40 8.46 24.12
C VAL A 536 27.49 8.11 22.95
N ASN A 537 26.80 6.97 23.01
CA ASN A 537 25.88 6.54 21.97
C ASN A 537 24.66 7.47 21.80
N ILE A 538 24.07 7.93 22.90
CA ILE A 538 23.00 8.93 22.88
C ILE A 538 23.50 10.21 22.22
N ASN A 539 24.73 10.65 22.53
CA ASN A 539 25.31 11.85 21.92
C ASN A 539 25.56 11.67 20.41
N LEU A 540 25.96 10.47 19.96
CA LEU A 540 26.09 10.16 18.53
C LEU A 540 24.73 10.21 17.81
N GLY A 541 23.66 9.71 18.48
CA GLY A 541 22.28 9.85 17.99
C GLY A 541 21.85 11.32 17.89
N TRP A 542 22.11 12.11 18.94
CA TRP A 542 21.79 13.55 18.97
C TRP A 542 22.49 14.30 17.85
N LEU A 543 23.81 14.09 17.66
CA LEU A 543 24.57 14.73 16.58
C LEU A 543 23.98 14.40 15.21
N LYS A 544 23.60 13.14 14.99
CA LYS A 544 23.01 12.72 13.72
C LYS A 544 21.61 13.28 13.51
N LEU A 545 20.82 13.38 14.57
CA LEU A 545 19.49 13.99 14.51
C LEU A 545 19.59 15.48 14.19
N ASN A 546 20.54 16.20 14.82
CA ASN A 546 20.78 17.61 14.57
C ASN A 546 21.29 17.87 13.15
N GLU A 547 22.18 17.02 12.61
CA GLU A 547 22.61 17.08 11.20
C GLU A 547 21.40 17.05 10.24
N TYR A 548 20.44 16.16 10.48
CA TYR A 548 19.20 16.13 9.67
C TYR A 548 18.24 17.27 9.97
N TYR A 549 18.31 17.85 11.16
CA TYR A 549 17.53 19.03 11.49
C TYR A 549 17.99 20.25 10.69
N GLU A 550 19.31 20.41 10.51
CA GLU A 550 19.89 21.47 9.67
C GLU A 550 19.41 21.38 8.21
N HIS A 551 19.22 20.17 7.69
CA HIS A 551 18.68 19.94 6.34
C HIS A 551 17.22 20.39 6.15
N LEU A 552 16.47 20.72 7.21
CA LEU A 552 15.16 21.35 7.03
C LEU A 552 15.29 22.74 6.40
N ASN A 553 16.46 23.37 6.48
CA ASN A 553 16.77 24.65 5.84
C ASN A 553 17.01 24.58 4.34
N ASP A 554 16.94 23.39 3.74
CA ASP A 554 17.12 23.18 2.30
C ASP A 554 15.82 23.45 1.52
N SER A 555 14.66 23.36 2.18
CA SER A 555 13.35 23.48 1.53
C SER A 555 12.40 24.44 2.27
N PRO A 556 11.62 25.27 1.54
CA PRO A 556 10.59 26.12 2.15
C PRO A 556 9.42 25.32 2.74
N LEU A 557 9.25 24.04 2.38
CA LEU A 557 8.03 23.26 2.68
C LEU A 557 7.71 23.22 4.16
N ILE A 558 8.69 22.81 4.99
CA ILE A 558 8.43 22.49 6.39
C ILE A 558 8.14 23.77 7.17
N TYR A 559 8.88 24.84 6.89
CA TYR A 559 8.63 26.17 7.41
C TYR A 559 7.28 26.72 6.94
N GLY A 560 6.96 26.63 5.65
CA GLY A 560 5.69 27.09 5.10
C GLY A 560 4.50 26.34 5.69
N ALA A 561 4.58 25.01 5.82
CA ALA A 561 3.54 24.20 6.43
C ALA A 561 3.32 24.56 7.92
N ALA A 562 4.40 24.77 8.68
CA ALA A 562 4.32 25.18 10.07
C ALA A 562 3.76 26.61 10.23
N VAL A 563 4.23 27.57 9.45
CA VAL A 563 3.77 28.97 9.50
C VAL A 563 2.31 29.09 9.07
N LEU A 564 1.87 28.32 8.08
CA LEU A 564 0.48 28.32 7.64
C LEU A 564 -0.44 27.54 8.58
N HIS A 565 0.08 26.91 9.63
CA HIS A 565 -0.77 26.38 10.69
C HIS A 565 -1.26 27.55 11.58
N PRO A 566 -2.58 27.80 11.69
CA PRO A 566 -3.12 29.00 12.34
C PRO A 566 -2.76 29.10 13.82
N ALA A 567 -2.62 27.98 14.52
CA ALA A 567 -2.17 27.99 15.91
C ALA A 567 -0.68 28.33 16.05
N TYR A 568 0.15 28.01 15.06
CA TYR A 568 1.62 28.09 15.11
C TYR A 568 2.12 29.44 14.64
N ARG A 569 1.88 29.77 13.36
CA ARG A 569 2.36 30.98 12.69
C ARG A 569 3.87 31.18 12.91
N TRP A 570 4.37 32.40 12.76
CA TRP A 570 5.75 32.74 13.11
C TRP A 570 6.01 32.67 14.64
N ALA A 571 4.97 32.83 15.46
CA ALA A 571 5.06 32.77 16.92
C ALA A 571 5.57 31.42 17.45
N LEU A 572 5.37 30.33 16.69
CA LEU A 572 5.97 29.03 17.01
C LEU A 572 7.49 29.10 17.12
N PHE A 573 8.15 29.79 16.19
CA PHE A 573 9.61 29.87 16.16
C PHE A 573 10.14 30.75 17.27
N ASP A 574 9.38 31.78 17.68
CA ASP A 574 9.73 32.60 18.84
C ASP A 574 9.66 31.76 20.14
N ASP A 575 8.65 30.88 20.30
CA ASP A 575 8.52 29.97 21.47
C ASP A 575 9.55 28.83 21.49
N LEU A 576 10.01 28.38 20.32
CA LEU A 576 11.02 27.32 20.22
C LEU A 576 12.45 27.86 20.30
N TRP A 577 12.73 28.99 19.62
CA TRP A 577 14.08 29.46 19.32
C TRP A 577 14.35 30.92 19.73
N GLY A 578 13.46 31.55 20.49
CA GLY A 578 13.57 32.96 20.88
C GLY A 578 14.89 33.32 21.57
N ASP A 579 15.48 32.36 22.29
CA ASP A 579 16.72 32.55 23.08
C ASP A 579 18.00 32.03 22.38
N ASP A 580 17.92 31.55 21.13
CA ASP A 580 19.04 30.93 20.40
C ASP A 580 19.48 31.77 19.20
N ASP A 581 20.61 32.46 19.33
CA ASP A 581 21.19 33.35 18.31
C ASP A 581 21.46 32.63 16.96
N GLU A 582 21.86 31.36 16.98
CA GLU A 582 22.11 30.59 15.74
C GLU A 582 20.80 30.25 15.04
N ARG A 583 19.76 29.92 15.80
CA ARG A 583 18.42 29.60 15.26
C ARG A 583 17.65 30.83 14.80
N GLN A 584 17.95 32.02 15.31
CA GLN A 584 17.40 33.28 14.77
C GLN A 584 17.79 33.52 13.30
N LEU A 585 19.00 33.09 12.89
CA LEU A 585 19.40 33.10 11.47
C LEU A 585 18.53 32.15 10.64
N TRP A 586 18.10 31.02 11.21
CA TRP A 586 17.21 30.08 10.52
C TRP A 586 15.83 30.69 10.31
N ILE A 587 15.29 31.41 11.30
CA ILE A 587 14.01 32.13 11.16
C ILE A 587 14.10 33.14 10.02
N THR A 588 15.20 33.89 9.94
CA THR A 588 15.41 34.88 8.88
C THR A 588 15.42 34.22 7.50
N LYS A 589 16.23 33.17 7.33
CA LYS A 589 16.28 32.40 6.09
C LYS A 589 14.92 31.77 5.76
N ALA A 590 14.21 31.24 6.76
CA ALA A 590 12.89 30.65 6.58
C ALA A 590 11.85 31.68 6.09
N LYS A 591 11.87 32.91 6.63
CA LYS A 591 11.00 34.00 6.17
C LYS A 591 11.26 34.31 4.70
N GLU A 592 12.52 34.43 4.30
CA GLU A 592 12.91 34.65 2.89
C GLU A 592 12.43 33.50 1.99
N MET A 593 12.65 32.25 2.39
CA MET A 593 12.25 31.07 1.61
C MET A 593 10.73 30.96 1.44
N VAL A 594 9.94 31.19 2.50
CA VAL A 594 8.47 31.14 2.46
C VAL A 594 7.91 32.30 1.64
N GLN A 595 8.51 33.49 1.74
CA GLN A 595 8.14 34.65 0.94
C GLN A 595 8.44 34.43 -0.56
N ASP A 596 9.64 33.92 -0.89
CA ASP A 596 10.04 33.58 -2.28
C ASP A 596 9.08 32.55 -2.89
N LEU A 597 8.66 31.55 -2.10
CA LEU A 597 7.67 30.55 -2.53
C LEU A 597 6.30 31.19 -2.82
N TRP A 598 5.81 32.05 -1.91
CA TRP A 598 4.55 32.77 -2.09
C TRP A 598 4.58 33.63 -3.37
N GLU A 599 5.63 34.43 -3.53
CA GLU A 599 5.78 35.37 -4.65
C GLU A 599 5.87 34.69 -6.00
N ARG A 600 6.64 33.60 -6.10
CA ARG A 600 6.88 32.94 -7.39
C ARG A 600 5.77 32.00 -7.82
N GLU A 601 5.14 31.30 -6.87
CA GLU A 601 4.28 30.17 -7.21
C GLU A 601 2.80 30.40 -6.91
N TYR A 602 2.45 31.32 -6.00
CA TYR A 602 1.08 31.40 -5.47
C TYR A 602 0.43 32.78 -5.59
N ARG A 603 1.18 33.88 -5.43
CA ARG A 603 0.66 35.27 -5.40
C ARG A 603 -0.22 35.62 -6.59
N ASP A 604 0.17 35.18 -7.79
CA ASP A 604 -0.47 35.57 -9.05
C ASP A 604 -1.28 34.43 -9.70
N LEU A 605 -1.58 33.35 -8.94
CA LEU A 605 -2.37 32.24 -9.46
C LEU A 605 -3.77 32.69 -9.89
N GLU A 606 -4.25 32.11 -10.98
CA GLU A 606 -5.64 32.25 -11.42
C GLU A 606 -6.58 31.60 -10.40
N VAL A 607 -7.64 32.32 -10.04
CA VAL A 607 -8.64 31.86 -9.08
C VAL A 607 -9.84 31.35 -9.85
N ASP A 608 -9.90 30.04 -10.07
CA ASP A 608 -11.11 29.38 -10.58
C ASP A 608 -12.10 29.18 -9.43
N ASP A 609 -13.35 29.62 -9.63
CA ASP A 609 -14.40 29.63 -8.62
C ASP A 609 -15.48 28.58 -8.91
N PRO A 610 -15.33 27.33 -8.44
CA PRO A 610 -16.44 26.41 -8.37
C PRO A 610 -17.15 26.53 -7.01
N GLU A 611 -18.46 26.81 -7.04
CA GLU A 611 -19.37 26.59 -5.91
C GLU A 611 -19.32 25.11 -5.51
N ILE A 612 -18.49 24.77 -4.54
CA ILE A 612 -18.43 23.42 -3.96
C ILE A 612 -19.05 23.48 -2.56
N GLU A 613 -20.16 22.76 -2.39
CA GLU A 613 -20.79 22.52 -1.09
C GLU A 613 -19.78 21.89 -0.12
N LEU A 614 -19.75 22.42 1.11
CA LEU A 614 -18.86 21.98 2.19
C LEU A 614 -19.33 20.60 2.73
N PRO A 615 -18.59 19.49 2.53
CA PRO A 615 -18.86 18.28 3.28
C PRO A 615 -18.33 18.44 4.72
N ALA A 616 -19.13 18.05 5.71
CA ALA A 616 -18.72 18.06 7.11
C ALA A 616 -17.44 17.21 7.30
N ASN A 617 -16.35 17.84 7.71
CA ASN A 617 -15.19 17.11 8.22
C ASN A 617 -15.44 16.77 9.69
N LYS A 618 -15.05 15.55 10.06
CA LYS A 618 -15.16 15.13 11.45
C LYS A 618 -13.92 15.62 12.18
N ARG A 619 -14.14 16.40 13.24
CA ARG A 619 -13.10 16.97 14.12
C ARG A 619 -12.04 15.94 14.49
N LEU A 620 -10.77 16.16 14.13
CA LEU A 620 -9.63 15.35 14.57
C LEU A 620 -9.64 15.24 16.10
N LYS A 621 -9.93 14.06 16.63
CA LYS A 621 -9.74 13.79 18.07
C LYS A 621 -8.25 13.68 18.34
N THR A 622 -7.78 14.54 19.24
CA THR A 622 -6.38 14.58 19.64
C THR A 622 -6.05 13.33 20.47
N SER A 623 -5.00 12.63 20.06
CA SER A 623 -4.31 11.67 20.92
C SER A 623 -3.79 12.38 22.19
N ARG A 624 -3.57 11.60 23.26
CA ARG A 624 -3.01 12.05 24.55
C ARG A 624 -1.64 11.44 24.85
N ASN A 625 -0.92 10.96 23.84
CA ASN A 625 0.44 10.47 24.07
C ASN A 625 1.42 11.60 24.45
N LYS A 626 2.59 11.23 24.97
CA LYS A 626 3.64 12.19 25.40
C LYS A 626 4.01 13.21 24.32
N PHE A 627 4.18 12.79 23.07
CA PHE A 627 4.52 13.68 21.95
C PHE A 627 3.41 14.71 21.67
N THR A 628 2.16 14.29 21.58
CA THR A 628 1.00 15.16 21.33
C THR A 628 0.72 16.11 22.49
N ALA A 629 0.95 15.66 23.73
CA ALA A 629 0.87 16.49 24.93
C ALA A 629 1.98 17.56 24.94
N TRP A 630 3.22 17.19 24.63
CA TRP A 630 4.34 18.12 24.50
C TRP A 630 4.09 19.15 23.40
N ARG A 631 3.70 18.70 22.20
CA ARG A 631 3.35 19.55 21.05
C ARG A 631 2.23 20.54 21.38
N THR A 632 1.20 20.10 22.10
CA THR A 632 0.06 20.96 22.46
C THR A 632 0.43 22.07 23.44
N LYS A 633 1.50 21.90 24.22
CA LYS A 633 2.04 22.98 25.06
C LYS A 633 2.85 24.00 24.24
N LYS A 634 3.45 23.56 23.12
CA LYS A 634 4.38 24.32 22.27
C LYS A 634 3.73 24.77 20.96
N ARG A 635 2.57 25.43 21.03
CA ARG A 635 1.84 25.88 19.84
C ARG A 635 2.21 27.28 19.36
N GLY A 636 3.08 28.04 20.03
CA GLY A 636 3.31 29.45 19.70
C GLY A 636 2.21 30.37 20.25
N LEU A 637 1.00 30.36 19.66
CA LEU A 637 -0.12 31.15 20.19
C LEU A 637 -0.70 30.54 21.48
N THR A 638 -0.72 31.31 22.57
CA THR A 638 -1.32 30.89 23.84
C THR A 638 -2.77 31.36 23.96
N THR A 639 -3.69 30.48 24.36
CA THR A 639 -5.03 30.89 24.82
C THR A 639 -4.89 31.62 26.16
N GLY A 640 -4.74 32.95 26.11
CA GLY A 640 -4.80 33.81 27.29
C GLY A 640 -6.10 33.53 28.07
N GLY A 641 -5.94 33.19 29.35
CA GLY A 641 -6.97 32.47 30.11
C GLY A 641 -8.32 33.18 30.21
N ILE A 642 -9.39 32.46 29.87
CA ILE A 642 -10.71 32.43 30.53
C ILE A 642 -11.45 31.17 30.02
N SER A 643 -12.24 30.59 30.92
CA SER A 643 -13.04 29.37 30.78
C SER A 643 -13.68 29.13 29.41
N VAL A 644 -13.43 27.96 28.83
CA VAL A 644 -14.17 27.43 27.68
C VAL A 644 -15.60 27.10 28.14
N THR A 645 -16.54 28.00 27.85
CA THR A 645 -17.94 27.60 27.66
C THR A 645 -18.19 27.43 26.16
N GLU A 646 -18.98 26.40 25.84
CA GLU A 646 -19.32 25.83 24.53
C GLU A 646 -19.51 26.79 23.33
N PRO A 647 -19.36 26.28 22.09
CA PRO A 647 -19.25 27.11 20.88
C PRO A 647 -20.61 27.69 20.46
N PRO A 648 -20.70 28.94 19.98
CA PRO A 648 -21.82 29.35 19.17
C PRO A 648 -21.57 28.88 17.73
N ILE A 649 -22.37 27.91 17.31
CA ILE A 649 -22.80 27.78 15.92
C ILE A 649 -23.56 29.06 15.60
N GLN A 650 -23.06 29.89 14.67
CA GLN A 650 -23.91 30.77 13.87
C GLN A 650 -23.21 31.27 12.60
N SER A 651 -24.02 31.25 11.54
CA SER A 651 -23.86 31.63 10.13
C SER A 651 -23.13 32.97 9.88
N PRO A 652 -22.70 33.25 8.63
CA PRO A 652 -21.85 34.40 8.32
C PRO A 652 -22.62 35.71 8.48
N ALA A 653 -22.53 36.31 9.66
CA ALA A 653 -22.91 37.69 9.88
C ALA A 653 -21.79 38.58 9.33
N GLN A 654 -22.10 39.27 8.24
CA GLN A 654 -21.35 40.41 7.73
C GLN A 654 -20.97 41.33 8.90
N SER A 655 -19.68 41.44 9.20
CA SER A 655 -19.14 42.45 10.11
C SER A 655 -18.27 43.44 9.34
N PRO A 656 -18.23 44.70 9.80
CA PRO A 656 -18.10 45.85 8.93
C PRO A 656 -16.66 46.03 8.45
N ARG A 657 -16.51 46.53 7.22
CA ARG A 657 -15.28 47.15 6.73
C ARG A 657 -14.79 48.22 7.73
N SER A 658 -13.85 47.86 8.60
CA SER A 658 -12.95 48.84 9.21
C SER A 658 -11.80 49.08 8.24
N SER A 659 -12.08 49.88 7.22
CA SER A 659 -11.07 50.53 6.39
C SER A 659 -10.31 51.54 7.23
N VAL A 660 -9.20 51.10 7.84
CA VAL A 660 -8.15 51.97 8.35
C VAL A 660 -6.98 51.88 7.38
N GLY A 661 -6.76 52.96 6.61
CA GLY A 661 -5.51 53.30 5.94
C GLY A 661 -4.91 52.24 5.00
N GLY A 662 -5.19 52.39 3.69
CA GLY A 662 -4.70 51.50 2.64
C GLY A 662 -3.18 51.37 2.58
N LEU A 663 -2.68 50.23 3.04
CA LEU A 663 -1.55 49.55 2.43
C LEU A 663 -2.15 48.51 1.49
N ASP A 664 -1.69 48.44 0.24
CA ASP A 664 -2.04 47.39 -0.72
C ASP A 664 -1.32 46.10 -0.31
N LEU A 665 -1.80 45.48 0.77
CA LEU A 665 -1.24 44.26 1.33
C LEU A 665 -1.71 43.08 0.50
N ASP A 666 -0.79 42.15 0.24
CA ASP A 666 -1.17 40.88 -0.37
C ASP A 666 -1.90 39.96 0.62
N GLU A 667 -2.47 38.86 0.10
CA GLU A 667 -3.24 37.90 0.92
C GLU A 667 -2.41 37.33 2.09
N TYR A 668 -1.10 37.10 1.89
CA TYR A 668 -0.23 36.53 2.91
C TYR A 668 0.02 37.52 4.05
N GLU A 669 0.39 38.76 3.72
CA GLU A 669 0.59 39.82 4.72
C GLU A 669 -0.71 40.15 5.47
N GLN A 670 -1.83 40.16 4.77
CA GLN A 670 -3.14 40.36 5.38
C GLN A 670 -3.47 39.24 6.37
N TRP A 671 -3.32 37.97 5.97
CA TRP A 671 -3.59 36.85 6.87
C TRP A 671 -2.69 36.83 8.09
N GLN A 672 -1.40 37.17 7.95
CA GLN A 672 -0.47 37.23 9.08
C GLN A 672 -0.88 38.26 10.14
N ARG A 673 -1.56 39.36 9.74
CA ARG A 673 -2.10 40.38 10.65
C ARG A 673 -3.46 40.01 11.22
N ASP A 674 -4.27 39.28 10.45
CA ASP A 674 -5.58 38.77 10.86
C ASP A 674 -5.43 37.56 11.80
N ILE A 675 -5.10 37.82 13.07
CA ILE A 675 -5.05 36.81 14.14
C ILE A 675 -6.38 36.83 14.91
N GLU A 676 -7.06 35.69 14.97
CA GLU A 676 -8.30 35.50 15.75
C GLU A 676 -8.04 34.63 16.98
N ASP A 677 -8.70 34.89 18.11
CA ASP A 677 -8.50 34.12 19.36
C ASP A 677 -8.74 32.60 19.18
N ALA A 678 -9.65 32.24 18.28
CA ALA A 678 -9.95 30.85 17.95
C ALA A 678 -8.79 30.13 17.26
N ASP A 679 -7.87 30.85 16.59
CA ASP A 679 -6.76 30.28 15.82
C ASP A 679 -5.83 29.42 16.69
N ALA A 680 -5.58 29.84 17.94
CA ALA A 680 -4.75 29.11 18.90
C ALA A 680 -5.31 27.70 19.22
N SER A 681 -6.62 27.54 19.11
CA SER A 681 -7.32 26.28 19.41
C SER A 681 -7.46 25.34 18.20
N VAL A 682 -7.07 25.80 17.00
CA VAL A 682 -7.19 25.00 15.77
C VAL A 682 -6.30 23.77 15.86
N THR A 683 -6.89 22.61 15.59
CA THR A 683 -6.20 21.32 15.53
C THR A 683 -6.14 20.74 14.12
N ASP A 684 -6.97 21.25 13.21
CA ASP A 684 -7.05 20.81 11.82
C ASP A 684 -6.85 22.02 10.90
N PRO A 685 -5.62 22.25 10.41
CA PRO A 685 -5.35 23.36 9.50
C PRO A 685 -6.01 23.15 8.13
N TYR A 686 -6.32 21.91 7.71
CA TYR A 686 -7.00 21.68 6.43
C TYR A 686 -8.41 22.27 6.43
N GLU A 687 -9.17 22.00 7.49
CA GLU A 687 -10.52 22.53 7.65
C GLU A 687 -10.50 24.07 7.73
N TYR A 688 -9.54 24.63 8.48
CA TYR A 688 -9.35 26.08 8.58
C TYR A 688 -9.16 26.73 7.21
N TRP A 689 -8.21 26.25 6.41
CA TRP A 689 -7.92 26.83 5.10
C TRP A 689 -9.01 26.58 4.09
N HIS A 690 -9.66 25.42 4.16
CA HIS A 690 -10.78 25.11 3.28
C HIS A 690 -11.96 26.06 3.51
N ILE A 691 -12.30 26.38 4.77
CA ILE A 691 -13.36 27.35 5.10
C ILE A 691 -12.99 28.76 4.63
N ARG A 692 -11.71 29.15 4.75
CA ARG A 692 -11.23 30.50 4.40
C ARG A 692 -10.87 30.67 2.93
N ARG A 693 -11.05 29.67 2.07
CA ARG A 693 -10.69 29.75 0.65
C ARG A 693 -11.35 30.90 -0.10
N LEU A 694 -12.56 31.32 0.30
CA LEU A 694 -13.24 32.46 -0.32
C LEU A 694 -12.66 33.80 0.14
N LYS A 695 -12.08 33.85 1.34
CA LYS A 695 -11.42 35.04 1.89
C LYS A 695 -9.98 35.16 1.37
N TYR A 696 -9.28 34.04 1.26
CA TYR A 696 -7.88 33.95 0.84
C TYR A 696 -7.69 32.86 -0.22
N PRO A 697 -8.14 33.07 -1.47
CA PRO A 697 -8.17 32.03 -2.49
C PRO A 697 -6.78 31.49 -2.86
N ARG A 698 -5.77 32.35 -2.94
CA ARG A 698 -4.42 31.93 -3.33
C ARG A 698 -3.61 31.43 -2.15
N LEU A 699 -3.77 32.07 -0.98
CA LEU A 699 -3.06 31.62 0.21
C LEU A 699 -3.59 30.30 0.75
N SER A 700 -4.92 30.09 0.73
CA SER A 700 -5.50 28.78 1.08
C SER A 700 -5.01 27.68 0.13
N ARG A 701 -4.75 28.03 -1.13
CA ARG A 701 -4.17 27.12 -2.10
C ARG A 701 -2.75 26.71 -1.72
N MET A 702 -1.87 27.68 -1.43
CA MET A 702 -0.51 27.43 -0.91
C MET A 702 -0.55 26.55 0.33
N ALA A 703 -1.37 26.93 1.32
CA ALA A 703 -1.47 26.17 2.56
C ALA A 703 -1.90 24.74 2.32
N LEU A 704 -2.98 24.50 1.56
CA LEU A 704 -3.47 23.15 1.33
C LEU A 704 -2.49 22.30 0.52
N ASP A 705 -1.70 22.87 -0.40
CA ASP A 705 -0.64 22.12 -1.11
C ASP A 705 0.49 21.71 -0.13
N LEU A 706 1.01 22.64 0.68
CA LEU A 706 2.11 22.33 1.62
C LEU A 706 1.68 21.39 2.77
N LEU A 707 0.46 21.55 3.27
CA LEU A 707 -0.10 20.71 4.33
C LEU A 707 -0.35 19.27 3.85
N THR A 708 -0.62 19.07 2.55
CA THR A 708 -0.85 17.75 1.93
C THR A 708 0.42 16.93 1.78
N VAL A 709 1.60 17.55 1.86
CA VAL A 709 2.86 16.82 1.70
C VAL A 709 3.13 15.88 2.88
N PRO A 710 3.24 14.57 2.66
CA PRO A 710 3.60 13.64 3.72
C PRO A 710 5.09 13.77 4.09
N PRO A 711 5.47 13.82 5.38
CA PRO A 711 6.88 13.82 5.78
C PRO A 711 7.54 12.44 5.70
N MET A 712 6.77 11.38 5.42
CA MET A 712 7.24 10.00 5.34
C MET A 712 6.77 9.30 4.06
N SER A 713 7.67 8.56 3.40
CA SER A 713 7.38 7.65 2.28
C SER A 713 6.68 6.34 2.70
N ALA A 714 5.84 6.41 3.74
CA ALA A 714 5.20 5.25 4.37
C ALA A 714 4.25 4.48 3.43
N GLU A 715 3.72 5.13 2.39
CA GLU A 715 2.87 4.44 1.40
C GLU A 715 3.66 3.44 0.55
N CYS A 716 4.90 3.74 0.20
CA CYS A 716 5.78 2.79 -0.48
C CYS A 716 6.05 1.58 0.44
N GLU A 717 6.32 1.79 1.72
CA GLU A 717 6.52 0.69 2.68
C GLU A 717 5.26 -0.18 2.84
N ARG A 718 4.07 0.44 2.92
CA ARG A 718 2.78 -0.27 2.98
C ARG A 718 2.48 -1.03 1.70
N LEU A 719 2.84 -0.46 0.56
CA LEU A 719 2.80 -1.12 -0.74
C LEU A 719 3.67 -2.37 -0.69
N PHE A 720 4.95 -2.29 -0.31
CA PHE A 720 5.84 -3.46 -0.27
C PHE A 720 5.41 -4.52 0.73
N SER A 721 4.94 -4.13 1.92
CA SER A 721 4.36 -5.08 2.89
C SER A 721 3.16 -5.83 2.30
N THR A 722 2.33 -5.11 1.54
CA THR A 722 1.20 -5.70 0.82
C THR A 722 1.65 -6.60 -0.33
N THR A 723 2.61 -6.14 -1.14
CA THR A 723 3.20 -6.91 -2.25
C THR A 723 3.86 -8.18 -1.75
N GLY A 724 4.52 -8.16 -0.60
CA GLY A 724 5.10 -9.33 0.06
C GLY A 724 4.06 -10.41 0.41
N ARG A 725 2.81 -10.04 0.66
CA ARG A 725 1.70 -11.00 0.84
C ARG A 725 1.22 -11.62 -0.46
N MET A 726 1.43 -10.94 -1.59
CA MET A 726 1.15 -11.49 -2.93
C MET A 726 2.26 -12.46 -3.37
N VAL A 727 3.52 -12.07 -3.15
CA VAL A 727 4.72 -12.84 -3.53
C VAL A 727 5.12 -13.80 -2.40
N THR A 728 4.41 -14.92 -2.31
CA THR A 728 4.72 -15.99 -1.35
C THR A 728 5.57 -17.10 -1.98
N LYS A 729 6.14 -17.99 -1.16
CA LYS A 729 6.88 -19.18 -1.66
C LYS A 729 6.04 -20.05 -2.60
N SER A 730 4.73 -20.14 -2.38
CA SER A 730 3.78 -20.88 -3.23
C SER A 730 3.31 -20.10 -4.46
N ARG A 731 3.60 -18.79 -4.55
CA ARG A 731 3.22 -17.88 -5.66
C ARG A 731 4.44 -17.20 -6.28
N ASN A 732 5.57 -17.88 -6.31
CA ASN A 732 6.85 -17.31 -6.75
C ASN A 732 6.99 -17.15 -8.28
N ARG A 733 6.04 -17.66 -9.07
CA ARG A 733 6.04 -17.61 -10.55
C ARG A 733 5.37 -16.37 -11.15
N LEU A 734 4.93 -15.42 -10.32
CA LEU A 734 4.33 -14.18 -10.79
C LEU A 734 5.39 -13.28 -11.42
N ASP A 735 5.13 -12.81 -12.64
CA ASP A 735 5.95 -11.78 -13.28
C ASP A 735 5.77 -10.42 -12.61
N ALA A 736 6.81 -9.58 -12.68
CA ALA A 736 6.80 -8.24 -12.10
C ALA A 736 5.67 -7.37 -12.64
N SER A 737 5.35 -7.45 -13.94
CA SER A 737 4.23 -6.72 -14.54
C SER A 737 2.88 -7.09 -13.91
N THR A 738 2.63 -8.38 -13.68
CA THR A 738 1.39 -8.84 -13.02
C THR A 738 1.34 -8.39 -11.56
N ILE A 739 2.48 -8.42 -10.86
CA ILE A 739 2.57 -7.92 -9.49
C ILE A 739 2.22 -6.44 -9.47
N GLY A 740 2.88 -5.63 -10.31
CA GLY A 740 2.66 -4.19 -10.34
C GLY A 740 1.24 -3.83 -10.72
N LEU A 741 0.71 -4.43 -11.78
CA LEU A 741 -0.67 -4.21 -12.23
C LEU A 741 -1.69 -4.49 -11.12
N CYS A 742 -1.55 -5.62 -10.42
CA CYS A 742 -2.48 -5.97 -9.35
C CYS A 742 -2.38 -5.02 -8.16
N GLN A 743 -1.17 -4.62 -7.77
CA GLN A 743 -1.00 -3.69 -6.64
C GLN A 743 -1.50 -2.28 -6.98
N THR A 744 -1.31 -1.83 -8.22
CA THR A 744 -1.85 -0.56 -8.71
C THR A 744 -3.37 -0.58 -8.72
N LEU A 745 -4.00 -1.59 -9.35
CA LEU A 745 -5.46 -1.77 -9.32
C LEU A 745 -6.03 -1.83 -7.90
N ARG A 746 -5.38 -2.59 -7.04
CA ARG A 746 -5.77 -2.70 -5.62
C ARG A 746 -5.71 -1.33 -4.95
N SER A 747 -4.69 -0.54 -5.22
CA SER A 747 -4.57 0.80 -4.67
C SER A 747 -5.73 1.69 -5.13
N TRP A 748 -6.03 1.70 -6.43
CA TRP A 748 -7.15 2.49 -6.98
C TRP A 748 -8.50 2.08 -6.39
N LEU A 749 -8.76 0.77 -6.22
CA LEU A 749 -9.97 0.25 -5.57
C LEU A 749 -10.09 0.75 -4.12
N ARG A 750 -8.99 0.76 -3.38
CA ARG A 750 -8.98 1.20 -1.97
C ARG A 750 -9.03 2.71 -1.80
N ALA A 751 -8.52 3.45 -2.77
CA ALA A 751 -8.66 4.90 -2.84
C ALA A 751 -10.07 5.32 -3.24
N GLY A 752 -10.94 4.37 -3.66
CA GLY A 752 -12.28 4.69 -4.15
C GLY A 752 -12.29 5.39 -5.51
N LEU A 753 -11.13 5.44 -6.19
CA LEU A 753 -11.01 6.01 -7.54
C LEU A 753 -11.75 5.16 -8.57
N ILE A 754 -11.85 3.86 -8.31
CA ILE A 754 -12.51 2.86 -9.18
C ILE A 754 -13.40 1.95 -8.32
N GLY A 755 -14.36 1.26 -8.95
CA GLY A 755 -15.18 0.26 -8.26
C GLY A 755 -16.49 0.76 -7.63
N SER A 756 -16.84 2.05 -7.78
CA SER A 756 -18.26 2.43 -7.74
C SER A 756 -18.92 1.73 -8.92
N LEU A 757 -19.79 0.74 -8.68
CA LEU A 757 -20.73 0.37 -9.73
C LEU A 757 -21.41 1.66 -10.16
N ASP A 758 -21.35 1.95 -11.46
CA ASP A 758 -22.17 2.97 -12.06
C ASP A 758 -23.60 2.86 -11.53
N ARG A 759 -24.22 4.03 -11.41
CA ARG A 759 -25.54 4.39 -10.90
C ARG A 759 -26.74 3.53 -11.38
N ILE A 760 -26.50 2.43 -12.09
CA ILE A 760 -27.48 1.47 -12.63
C ILE A 760 -28.31 0.78 -11.52
N LEU A 761 -27.90 0.84 -10.24
CA LEU A 761 -28.69 0.32 -9.11
C LEU A 761 -29.29 1.41 -8.19
N MET A 762 -29.13 2.71 -8.53
CA MET A 762 -29.70 3.81 -7.73
C MET A 762 -30.81 4.60 -8.44
N ASP A 763 -31.07 4.32 -9.72
CA ASP A 763 -32.26 4.82 -10.40
C ASP A 763 -33.36 3.73 -10.39
N GLU A 764 -34.06 3.60 -9.25
CA GLU A 764 -35.46 3.15 -9.18
C GLU A 764 -36.31 4.18 -8.45
#